data_AF-A0AAV1D4C5-F1
#
_entry.id   AF-A0AAV1D4C5-F1
#
_cell.length_a   1.000
_cell.length_b   1.000
_cell.length_c   1.000
_cell.angle_alpha   90.00
_cell.angle_beta   90.00
_cell.angle_gamma   90.00
#
_symmetry.space_group_name_H-M   'P 1'
#
loop_
_entity.id
_entity.type
_entity.pdbx_description
1 polymer ?
#
loop_
_entity_poly.entity_id
_entity_poly.type
_entity_poly.pdbx_seq_one_letter_code
_entity_poly.pdbx_strand_id
1 'polypeptide(L)'
;MKSITLSSDDILTLVNCLVQNLEDLSNLNASIIVSVKNQPLVLQEKLSFLGTLLDLFPIRCPNHQKSILKDFMVCMKDLVHDATTLFLFCFQKWNDEKMARNWGILLSDLLQKCMFCTPEMIISLLKASNSMRSDKFRNRQHVVRLVNFLLEDLAEPLKDYVEVLKEGLIIMITFSMDPEEAAVTDAGDEVFTPISAAINEVLSLFSSLLIGELSVDISSLHGMIDNLKSEITKLYVPILNSSDFHFPRTNRMGFFDFFMEKLQDMVKYHLGKIAFAKHQLVMVHGELLSLEPFLKSNMELQEERDLADLKVLWIRLIDLVFLAEHVISSNLIADHPIWYDILQLYHVIDAIKIIKLEVKKYSDLMDMAVLTSSSHVPIRQDSHPRLEDVVIGLEEETRSIIANLESGTKNLEIVSISGLPGLGKTTIAKKVYNHRSVGYHFSKRAWCCVSLVYNRREMLFDILTDVTGVNARESYAKSTDDNDLADKLRKILKQQRYLIVLDDIWDLKAWDSIKHSLGDDKNGSRIIFTSRIDDLASKATPQWSLHRLRPLSDEESWELLKVKLSHAHDSPLNHERLEITKQIAENCKGLPLTVVLVAGILPGKDIEFWKDVGSQVSNGCMDVIELSYKHLPDKLRPCFLYFGAFPEDRVVRAQKLMSLWIGEGFIPRDGKKSLFKIAEDYLFDLINRNLVIIEERSSIGGIKACRVHDLLHDFCLVKAQDDKFLQLLHDKDISHSSLKLNPTTRNENYRLRINAEWIRFVETKPSGRYVRSLVVVGDEEDEESKGFPCPSDIFNSFRLLNVLDLECIKIDAPFPEEVTLMVNLRYLAIQCKRGDRYVVPSSIAELWKLEILRIESPPGGNPFLPRTFWLMKNLRRVSIGVVVLGDSLNDHEYGPLEHLEKFSTPYLSLGNETEELLDMFPGLRNLKCIFRNSVGVNPDFKVPILSRLTHLESLNVYGSKNLTFGKIDNLSPAFDLPRSLRRLTLAKLKLPWTAISTIGQLPNLEVLKLRWEALSGRSWDVEDGGFQNLKYLELRGLDVEEWTVQDEPFPSLEQLRVYRCPNLGEIPSGLGSIITLKMIQIAWCTSQAARSAEEILEQQLEMNNDLQFVARHCN
;
A
#
# COMPACT_ATOMS: atom_id res chain seq x y z
N MET A 1 -60.39 7.29 19.01
CA MET A 1 -59.12 6.57 19.30
C MET A 1 -58.83 6.35 20.79
N LYS A 2 -59.50 7.01 21.76
CA LYS A 2 -59.18 6.85 23.20
C LYS A 2 -59.51 5.48 23.86
N SER A 3 -60.11 4.53 23.15
CA SER A 3 -60.53 3.22 23.71
C SER A 3 -59.82 1.99 23.10
N ILE A 4 -58.79 2.18 22.27
CA ILE A 4 -58.07 1.06 21.62
C ILE A 4 -56.73 0.84 22.34
N THR A 5 -56.46 -0.40 22.78
CA THR A 5 -55.14 -0.85 23.25
C THR A 5 -54.24 -1.09 22.04
N LEU A 6 -53.43 -0.10 21.67
CA LEU A 6 -52.43 -0.22 20.61
C LEU A 6 -51.22 -0.98 21.14
N SER A 7 -50.69 -1.92 20.35
CA SER A 7 -49.40 -2.58 20.62
C SER A 7 -48.22 -1.66 20.32
N SER A 8 -46.99 -2.05 20.72
CA SER A 8 -45.77 -1.30 20.37
C SER A 8 -45.58 -1.16 18.87
N ASP A 9 -45.86 -2.24 18.13
CA ASP A 9 -45.69 -2.31 16.69
C ASP A 9 -46.74 -1.43 15.98
N ASP A 10 -47.94 -1.34 16.54
CA ASP A 10 -48.98 -0.41 16.04
C ASP A 10 -48.57 1.05 16.23
N ILE A 11 -47.99 1.40 17.38
CA ILE A 11 -47.52 2.76 17.68
C ILE A 11 -46.33 3.10 16.78
N LEU A 12 -45.37 2.18 16.60
CA LEU A 12 -44.22 2.36 15.72
C LEU A 12 -44.65 2.57 14.26
N THR A 13 -45.60 1.76 13.79
CA THR A 13 -46.18 1.91 12.44
C THR A 13 -46.82 3.28 12.26
N LEU A 14 -47.58 3.75 13.26
CA LEU A 14 -48.19 5.08 13.23
C LEU A 14 -47.15 6.21 13.25
N VAL A 15 -46.08 6.08 14.05
CA VAL A 15 -44.96 7.04 14.05
C VAL A 15 -44.30 7.11 12.68
N ASN A 16 -44.00 5.97 12.06
CA ASN A 16 -43.41 5.92 10.71
C ASN A 16 -44.33 6.55 9.66
N CYS A 17 -45.64 6.31 9.73
CA CYS A 17 -46.61 6.99 8.86
C CYS A 17 -46.64 8.50 9.07
N LEU A 18 -46.54 8.98 10.32
CA LEU A 18 -46.50 10.41 10.62
C LEU A 18 -45.21 11.08 10.11
N VAL A 19 -44.07 10.41 10.25
CA VAL A 19 -42.78 10.87 9.72
C VAL A 19 -42.82 10.97 8.19
N GLN A 20 -43.35 9.96 7.51
CA GLN A 20 -43.52 9.99 6.05
C GLN A 20 -44.45 11.11 5.60
N ASN A 21 -45.58 11.29 6.29
CA ASN A 21 -46.53 12.38 5.99
C ASN A 21 -45.89 13.76 6.16
N LEU A 22 -45.02 13.94 7.16
CA LEU A 22 -44.24 15.16 7.37
C LEU A 22 -43.21 15.41 6.25
N GLU A 23 -42.59 14.34 5.75
CA GLU A 23 -41.65 14.40 4.63
C GLU A 23 -42.37 14.82 3.34
N ASP A 24 -43.49 14.18 3.02
CA ASP A 24 -44.32 14.52 1.87
C ASP A 24 -44.84 15.96 1.94
N LEU A 25 -45.16 16.44 3.15
CA LEU A 25 -45.57 17.82 3.41
C LEU A 25 -44.44 18.85 3.25
N SER A 26 -43.21 18.52 3.63
CA SER A 26 -42.05 19.41 3.48
C SER A 26 -41.58 19.54 2.02
N ASN A 27 -41.88 18.53 1.19
CA ASN A 27 -41.61 18.52 -0.26
C ASN A 27 -42.67 19.26 -1.11
N LEU A 28 -43.81 19.65 -0.53
CA LEU A 28 -44.83 20.44 -1.23
C LEU A 28 -44.42 21.92 -1.33
N ASN A 29 -44.26 22.42 -2.56
CA ASN A 29 -43.92 23.82 -2.88
C ASN A 29 -45.13 24.78 -2.73
N ALA A 30 -45.77 24.81 -1.55
CA ALA A 30 -46.89 25.71 -1.27
C ALA A 30 -46.43 26.99 -0.55
N SER A 31 -46.79 28.16 -1.09
CA SER A 31 -46.43 29.49 -0.57
C SER A 31 -46.85 29.75 0.89
N ILE A 32 -47.81 28.98 1.42
CA ILE A 32 -48.33 29.06 2.79
C ILE A 32 -47.36 28.42 3.81
N ILE A 33 -46.56 27.42 3.42
CA ILE A 33 -45.61 26.70 4.30
C ILE A 33 -44.37 27.56 4.63
N VAL A 34 -44.09 28.59 3.83
CA VAL A 34 -42.87 29.43 3.98
C VAL A 34 -42.80 30.12 5.35
N SER A 35 -43.94 30.40 5.99
CA SER A 35 -43.98 31.05 7.32
C SER A 35 -43.72 30.12 8.51
N VAL A 36 -43.78 28.78 8.33
CA VAL A 36 -43.68 27.77 9.41
C VAL A 36 -42.64 26.67 9.08
N LYS A 37 -41.90 26.80 7.98
CA LYS A 37 -41.09 25.75 7.33
C LYS A 37 -40.18 24.92 8.24
N ASN A 38 -39.67 25.47 9.33
CA ASN A 38 -38.74 24.77 10.22
C ASN A 38 -39.44 23.86 11.24
N GLN A 39 -40.65 24.18 11.70
CA GLN A 39 -41.31 23.42 12.78
C GLN A 39 -41.75 22.00 12.38
N PRO A 40 -42.28 21.76 11.17
CA PRO A 40 -42.58 20.40 10.69
C PRO A 40 -41.32 19.54 10.54
N LEU A 41 -40.22 20.13 10.08
CA LEU A 41 -38.94 19.44 9.91
C LEU A 41 -38.38 19.00 11.27
N VAL A 42 -38.40 19.90 12.26
CA VAL A 42 -37.99 19.59 13.64
C VAL A 42 -38.90 18.52 14.25
N LEU A 43 -40.22 18.60 14.03
CA LEU A 43 -41.15 17.59 14.54
C LEU A 43 -40.93 16.22 13.89
N GLN A 44 -40.58 16.19 12.59
CA GLN A 44 -40.23 14.97 11.86
C GLN A 44 -38.99 14.31 12.47
N GLU A 45 -37.94 15.09 12.73
CA GLU A 45 -36.71 14.60 13.37
C GLU A 45 -36.97 14.06 14.77
N LYS A 46 -37.75 14.79 15.58
CA LYS A 46 -38.12 14.36 16.95
C LYS A 46 -38.96 13.07 16.96
N LEU A 47 -39.95 12.95 16.07
CA LEU A 47 -40.77 11.73 15.96
C LEU A 47 -39.97 10.54 15.41
N SER A 48 -39.08 10.77 14.45
CA SER A 48 -38.18 9.73 13.92
C SER A 48 -37.24 9.17 14.99
N PHE A 49 -36.69 10.04 15.84
CA PHE A 49 -35.87 9.62 16.99
C PHE A 49 -36.67 8.79 18.00
N LEU A 50 -37.86 9.25 18.40
CA LEU A 50 -38.72 8.52 19.34
C LEU A 50 -39.23 7.18 18.76
N GLY A 51 -39.47 7.12 17.45
CA GLY A 51 -39.76 5.88 16.72
C GLY A 51 -38.57 4.90 16.73
N THR A 52 -37.35 5.41 16.52
CA THR A 52 -36.12 4.60 16.62
C THR A 52 -35.94 4.01 18.01
N LEU A 53 -36.22 4.79 19.06
CA LEU A 53 -36.24 4.31 20.43
C LEU A 53 -37.29 3.21 20.61
N LEU A 54 -38.53 3.42 20.16
CA LEU A 54 -39.60 2.41 20.20
C LEU A 54 -39.26 1.09 19.50
N ASP A 55 -38.50 1.10 18.40
CA ASP A 55 -38.09 -0.12 17.67
C ASP A 55 -37.07 -0.97 18.46
N LEU A 56 -36.25 -0.33 19.30
CA LEU A 56 -35.20 -1.01 20.08
C LEU A 56 -35.73 -1.77 21.31
N PHE A 57 -36.91 -1.43 21.84
CA PHE A 57 -37.38 -1.90 23.16
C PHE A 57 -38.23 -3.19 23.19
N PRO A 58 -39.13 -3.49 22.23
CA PRO A 58 -40.06 -4.62 22.32
C PRO A 58 -39.37 -5.99 22.38
N ILE A 59 -38.12 -6.11 21.91
CA ILE A 59 -37.44 -7.39 21.74
C ILE A 59 -36.51 -7.73 22.93
N ARG A 60 -36.13 -6.77 23.80
CA ARG A 60 -34.88 -6.93 24.62
C ARG A 60 -34.87 -6.40 26.07
N CYS A 61 -36.01 -6.01 26.67
CA CYS A 61 -36.04 -5.48 28.05
C CYS A 61 -36.23 -6.57 29.15
N PRO A 62 -35.41 -6.59 30.24
CA PRO A 62 -35.61 -7.47 31.39
C PRO A 62 -36.91 -7.15 32.17
N ASN A 63 -37.50 -8.18 32.82
CA ASN A 63 -38.82 -8.09 33.47
C ASN A 63 -38.99 -7.00 34.56
N HIS A 64 -37.90 -6.42 35.07
CA HIS A 64 -37.90 -5.56 36.26
C HIS A 64 -38.07 -4.05 35.92
N GLN A 65 -38.03 -3.68 34.64
CA GLN A 65 -38.17 -2.29 34.15
C GLN A 65 -39.50 -2.00 33.43
N LYS A 66 -40.50 -2.89 33.60
CA LYS A 66 -41.80 -2.80 32.90
C LYS A 66 -42.65 -1.56 33.25
N SER A 67 -42.48 -0.92 34.41
CA SER A 67 -43.28 0.28 34.74
C SER A 67 -42.82 1.50 33.95
N ILE A 68 -41.51 1.72 33.82
CA ILE A 68 -40.93 2.83 33.05
C ILE A 68 -41.29 2.72 31.57
N LEU A 69 -41.21 1.50 31.01
CA LEU A 69 -41.65 1.24 29.65
C LEU A 69 -43.15 1.52 29.48
N LYS A 70 -43.98 1.18 30.47
CA LYS A 70 -45.42 1.45 30.44
C LYS A 70 -45.72 2.95 30.42
N ASP A 71 -45.01 3.74 31.22
CA ASP A 71 -45.18 5.20 31.28
C ASP A 71 -44.69 5.87 29.98
N PHE A 72 -43.60 5.38 29.39
CA PHE A 72 -43.13 5.80 28.06
C PHE A 72 -44.14 5.48 26.95
N MET A 73 -44.72 4.27 26.97
CA MET A 73 -45.73 3.85 26.00
C MET A 73 -47.02 4.67 26.10
N VAL A 74 -47.39 5.10 27.31
CA VAL A 74 -48.54 6.01 27.52
C VAL A 74 -48.23 7.38 26.91
N CYS A 75 -47.05 7.94 27.19
CA CYS A 75 -46.61 9.22 26.62
C CYS A 75 -46.58 9.19 25.08
N MET A 76 -45.98 8.14 24.49
CA MET A 76 -45.93 7.96 23.03
C MET A 76 -47.32 7.82 22.41
N LYS A 77 -48.24 7.14 23.07
CA LYS A 77 -49.62 7.00 22.60
C LYS A 77 -50.35 8.34 22.55
N ASP A 78 -50.18 9.17 23.57
CA ASP A 78 -50.78 10.50 23.64
C ASP A 78 -50.16 11.43 22.59
N LEU A 79 -48.84 11.38 22.40
CA LEU A 79 -48.12 12.14 21.37
C LEU A 79 -48.58 11.76 19.95
N VAL A 80 -48.62 10.47 19.63
CA VAL A 80 -49.07 9.96 18.32
C VAL A 80 -50.53 10.32 18.07
N HIS A 81 -51.38 10.24 19.10
CA HIS A 81 -52.78 10.65 19.00
C HIS A 81 -52.94 12.12 18.65
N ASP A 82 -52.22 13.00 19.37
CA ASP A 82 -52.28 14.45 19.16
C ASP A 82 -51.68 14.84 17.80
N ALA A 83 -50.57 14.22 17.40
CA ALA A 83 -49.96 14.43 16.08
C ALA A 83 -50.92 13.98 14.97
N THR A 84 -51.50 12.77 15.07
CA THR A 84 -52.46 12.26 14.08
C THR A 84 -53.70 13.14 13.99
N THR A 85 -54.18 13.64 15.13
CA THR A 85 -55.33 14.57 15.19
C THR A 85 -55.00 15.88 14.48
N LEU A 86 -53.79 16.41 14.68
CA LEU A 86 -53.29 17.58 13.97
C LEU A 86 -53.28 17.34 12.46
N PHE A 87 -52.63 16.27 11.97
CA PHE A 87 -52.54 15.98 10.53
C PHE A 87 -53.90 15.81 9.85
N LEU A 88 -54.84 15.12 10.52
CA LEU A 88 -56.21 14.98 10.02
C LEU A 88 -56.93 16.33 9.89
N PHE A 89 -56.70 17.23 10.86
CA PHE A 89 -57.29 18.57 10.85
C PHE A 89 -56.67 19.47 9.78
N CYS A 90 -55.38 19.30 9.49
CA CYS A 90 -54.64 20.01 8.45
C CYS A 90 -55.05 19.60 7.04
N PHE A 91 -55.17 18.29 6.80
CA PHE A 91 -55.61 17.75 5.51
C PHE A 91 -57.02 18.22 5.12
N GLN A 92 -57.90 18.49 6.10
CA GLN A 92 -59.26 18.97 5.84
C GLN A 92 -59.36 20.47 5.50
N LYS A 93 -58.37 21.31 5.87
CA LYS A 93 -58.47 22.78 5.81
C LYS A 93 -57.17 23.49 5.40
N TRP A 94 -56.41 22.90 4.48
CA TRP A 94 -55.06 23.34 4.07
C TRP A 94 -54.97 24.74 3.40
N ASN A 95 -56.07 25.32 2.89
CA ASN A 95 -56.06 26.56 2.09
C ASN A 95 -56.42 27.86 2.86
N ASP A 96 -56.40 27.88 4.21
CA ASP A 96 -56.83 29.04 5.02
C ASP A 96 -55.65 29.72 5.76
N GLU A 97 -55.37 31.00 5.45
CA GLU A 97 -54.29 31.80 6.05
C GLU A 97 -54.41 32.00 7.57
N LYS A 98 -55.63 32.04 8.13
CA LYS A 98 -55.82 32.07 9.60
C LYS A 98 -55.37 30.77 10.24
N MET A 99 -55.44 29.67 9.49
CA MET A 99 -55.04 28.35 9.95
C MET A 99 -53.51 28.24 10.03
N ALA A 100 -52.74 28.83 9.10
CA ALA A 100 -51.27 28.80 9.15
C ALA A 100 -50.68 29.31 10.48
N ARG A 101 -51.27 30.38 11.06
CA ARG A 101 -50.90 30.87 12.40
C ARG A 101 -51.26 29.90 13.53
N ASN A 102 -52.48 29.35 13.50
CA ASN A 102 -52.92 28.36 14.48
C ASN A 102 -52.11 27.06 14.37
N TRP A 103 -51.68 26.71 13.16
CA TRP A 103 -50.87 25.55 12.87
C TRP A 103 -49.48 25.69 13.48
N GLY A 104 -48.85 26.87 13.37
CA GLY A 104 -47.60 27.16 14.06
C GLY A 104 -47.72 27.04 15.60
N ILE A 105 -48.83 27.50 16.18
CA ILE A 105 -49.09 27.38 17.63
C ILE A 105 -49.27 25.91 18.04
N LEU A 106 -50.03 25.13 17.27
CA LEU A 106 -50.29 23.72 17.57
C LEU A 106 -49.06 22.84 17.32
N LEU A 107 -48.23 23.17 16.33
CA LEU A 107 -46.91 22.55 16.13
C LEU A 107 -45.98 22.87 17.29
N SER A 108 -45.99 24.11 17.80
CA SER A 108 -45.25 24.45 19.03
C SER A 108 -45.74 23.68 20.26
N ASP A 109 -47.06 23.48 20.42
CA ASP A 109 -47.63 22.65 21.49
C ASP A 109 -47.21 21.17 21.37
N LEU A 110 -47.22 20.63 20.15
CA LEU A 110 -46.73 19.27 19.85
C LEU A 110 -45.23 19.12 20.09
N LEU A 111 -44.44 20.10 19.69
CA LEU A 111 -42.99 20.13 19.92
C LEU A 111 -42.68 20.22 21.43
N GLN A 112 -43.45 20.98 22.20
CA GLN A 112 -43.38 20.95 23.67
C GLN A 112 -43.81 19.59 24.22
N LYS A 113 -44.78 18.92 23.62
CA LYS A 113 -45.18 17.58 24.05
C LYS A 113 -44.15 16.50 23.79
N CYS A 114 -43.36 16.62 22.72
CA CYS A 114 -42.19 15.77 22.51
C CYS A 114 -41.16 15.87 23.65
N MET A 115 -41.14 16.97 24.42
CA MET A 115 -40.26 17.17 25.58
C MET A 115 -40.78 16.55 26.89
N PHE A 116 -42.05 16.10 26.97
CA PHE A 116 -42.60 15.45 28.18
C PHE A 116 -42.06 14.03 28.44
N CYS A 117 -41.29 13.44 27.52
CA CYS A 117 -40.44 12.32 27.88
C CYS A 117 -39.33 12.83 28.80
N THR A 118 -39.52 12.73 30.13
CA THR A 118 -38.53 13.27 31.07
C THR A 118 -37.15 12.68 30.79
N PRO A 119 -36.06 13.46 30.88
CA PRO A 119 -34.71 12.95 30.63
C PRO A 119 -34.39 11.73 31.50
N GLU A 120 -34.92 11.68 32.72
CA GLU A 120 -34.86 10.55 33.66
C GLU A 120 -35.47 9.25 33.08
N MET A 121 -36.60 9.36 32.37
CA MET A 121 -37.24 8.24 31.68
C MET A 121 -36.38 7.75 30.51
N ILE A 122 -35.85 8.67 29.70
CA ILE A 122 -35.04 8.33 28.52
C ILE A 122 -33.68 7.73 28.93
N ILE A 123 -33.04 8.25 29.97
CA ILE A 123 -31.78 7.73 30.52
C ILE A 123 -31.99 6.34 31.12
N SER A 124 -33.09 6.13 31.85
CA SER A 124 -33.42 4.81 32.41
C SER A 124 -33.71 3.78 31.31
N LEU A 125 -34.33 4.20 30.21
CA LEU A 125 -34.54 3.39 29.01
C LEU A 125 -33.23 3.07 28.28
N LEU A 126 -32.31 4.02 28.14
CA LEU A 126 -30.98 3.75 27.59
C LEU A 126 -30.17 2.77 28.46
N LYS A 127 -30.20 2.93 29.79
CA LYS A 127 -29.57 1.98 30.73
C LYS A 127 -30.14 0.57 30.56
N ALA A 128 -31.46 0.43 30.36
CA ALA A 128 -32.14 -0.84 30.10
C ALA A 128 -31.68 -1.52 28.80
N SER A 129 -31.42 -0.73 27.75
CA SER A 129 -31.04 -1.22 26.41
C SER A 129 -29.63 -1.83 26.35
N ASN A 130 -28.74 -1.48 27.31
CA ASN A 130 -27.31 -1.80 27.25
C ASN A 130 -26.93 -3.17 27.84
N SER A 131 -27.90 -3.97 28.32
CA SER A 131 -27.64 -5.33 28.83
C SER A 131 -27.19 -6.35 27.77
N MET A 132 -27.02 -5.93 26.51
CA MET A 132 -26.65 -6.79 25.38
C MET A 132 -25.35 -6.34 24.71
N ARG A 133 -24.29 -7.13 24.91
CA ARG A 133 -22.87 -6.85 24.53
C ARG A 133 -22.58 -6.70 23.02
N SER A 134 -23.53 -6.93 22.11
CA SER A 134 -23.22 -7.22 20.70
C SER A 134 -23.34 -6.06 19.69
N ASP A 135 -23.77 -4.85 20.09
CA ASP A 135 -24.10 -3.77 19.13
C ASP A 135 -23.46 -2.40 19.47
N LYS A 136 -22.18 -2.41 19.89
CA LYS A 136 -21.47 -1.24 20.43
C LYS A 136 -21.51 0.01 19.53
N PHE A 137 -21.49 -0.13 18.20
CA PHE A 137 -21.45 1.01 17.25
C PHE A 137 -22.81 1.70 17.08
N ARG A 138 -23.92 0.95 17.00
CA ARG A 138 -25.28 1.51 16.92
C ARG A 138 -25.62 2.29 18.19
N ASN A 139 -25.26 1.75 19.36
CA ASN A 139 -25.46 2.42 20.65
C ASN A 139 -24.77 3.80 20.70
N ARG A 140 -23.60 3.98 20.05
CA ARG A 140 -22.91 5.29 20.00
C ARG A 140 -23.72 6.36 19.29
N GLN A 141 -24.26 6.05 18.11
CA GLN A 141 -25.04 7.00 17.32
C GLN A 141 -26.35 7.35 18.02
N HIS A 142 -26.99 6.39 18.70
CA HIS A 142 -28.21 6.63 19.46
C HIS A 142 -27.97 7.56 20.66
N VAL A 143 -26.88 7.37 21.40
CA VAL A 143 -26.53 8.27 22.52
C VAL A 143 -26.24 9.69 22.02
N VAL A 144 -25.49 9.85 20.94
CA VAL A 144 -25.23 11.19 20.36
C VAL A 144 -26.52 11.85 19.88
N ARG A 145 -27.39 11.10 19.20
CA ARG A 145 -28.71 11.60 18.78
C ARG A 145 -29.56 11.99 19.97
N LEU A 146 -29.52 11.23 21.07
CA LEU A 146 -30.20 11.62 22.31
C LEU A 146 -29.66 12.92 22.88
N VAL A 147 -28.33 13.04 23.05
CA VAL A 147 -27.77 14.25 23.65
C VAL A 147 -28.04 15.48 22.78
N ASN A 148 -27.97 15.33 21.45
CA ASN A 148 -28.39 16.39 20.53
C ASN A 148 -29.88 16.74 20.70
N PHE A 149 -30.76 15.73 20.75
CA PHE A 149 -32.20 15.90 20.98
C PHE A 149 -32.52 16.63 22.29
N LEU A 150 -31.76 16.37 23.36
CA LEU A 150 -31.94 17.02 24.66
C LEU A 150 -31.46 18.49 24.67
N LEU A 151 -30.49 18.86 23.83
CA LEU A 151 -29.82 20.16 23.86
C LEU A 151 -30.29 21.14 22.78
N GLU A 152 -31.09 20.67 21.82
CA GLU A 152 -31.51 21.42 20.63
C GLU A 152 -32.33 22.68 20.95
N ASP A 153 -33.08 22.68 22.07
CA ASP A 153 -34.00 23.75 22.46
C ASP A 153 -33.42 24.74 23.50
N LEU A 154 -32.12 24.64 23.84
CA LEU A 154 -31.49 25.57 24.78
C LEU A 154 -31.31 26.97 24.15
N ALA A 155 -31.70 28.01 24.91
CA ALA A 155 -31.81 29.41 24.44
C ALA A 155 -30.50 30.02 23.89
N GLU A 156 -30.61 30.95 22.92
CA GLU A 156 -29.51 31.72 22.29
C GLU A 156 -28.38 32.24 23.21
N PRO A 157 -28.63 32.73 24.45
CA PRO A 157 -27.56 33.18 25.35
C PRO A 157 -26.68 32.05 25.93
N LEU A 158 -27.01 30.77 25.73
CA LEU A 158 -26.28 29.61 26.27
C LEU A 158 -25.27 29.02 25.28
N LYS A 159 -25.18 29.55 24.06
CA LYS A 159 -24.43 28.97 22.94
C LYS A 159 -22.95 28.71 23.24
N ASP A 160 -22.33 29.54 24.10
CA ASP A 160 -20.93 29.39 24.52
C ASP A 160 -20.69 28.20 25.47
N TYR A 161 -21.73 27.74 26.18
CA TYR A 161 -21.66 26.63 27.14
C TYR A 161 -22.27 25.31 26.61
N VAL A 162 -23.07 25.37 25.54
CA VAL A 162 -23.79 24.21 24.98
C VAL A 162 -22.86 23.07 24.59
N GLU A 163 -21.71 23.35 23.96
CA GLU A 163 -20.77 22.28 23.55
C GLU A 163 -20.09 21.63 24.77
N VAL A 164 -19.76 22.38 25.81
CA VAL A 164 -19.15 21.82 27.03
C VAL A 164 -20.14 20.95 27.80
N LEU A 165 -21.40 21.41 27.90
CA LEU A 165 -22.49 20.66 28.52
C LEU A 165 -22.80 19.39 27.72
N LYS A 166 -22.81 19.47 26.39
CA LYS A 166 -22.98 18.34 25.48
C LYS A 166 -21.91 17.27 25.70
N GLU A 167 -20.65 17.67 25.74
CA GLU A 167 -19.53 16.77 25.97
C GLU A 167 -19.60 16.14 27.36
N GLY A 168 -19.92 16.93 28.39
CA GLY A 168 -20.14 16.43 29.76
C GLY A 168 -21.25 15.38 29.83
N LEU A 169 -22.40 15.65 29.20
CA LEU A 169 -23.54 14.72 29.16
C LEU A 169 -23.21 13.43 28.42
N ILE A 170 -22.51 13.52 27.28
CA ILE A 170 -22.08 12.34 26.55
C ILE A 170 -21.17 11.48 27.44
N ILE A 171 -20.18 12.07 28.12
CA ILE A 171 -19.29 11.34 29.04
C ILE A 171 -20.10 10.68 30.16
N MET A 172 -20.97 11.43 30.84
CA MET A 172 -21.74 10.92 31.99
C MET A 172 -22.72 9.80 31.62
N ILE A 173 -23.48 9.99 30.53
CA ILE A 173 -24.44 8.99 30.04
C ILE A 173 -23.68 7.74 29.59
N THR A 174 -22.60 7.90 28.83
CA THR A 174 -21.85 6.74 28.30
C THR A 174 -21.06 6.02 29.39
N PHE A 175 -20.52 6.72 30.40
CA PHE A 175 -19.87 6.13 31.57
C PHE A 175 -20.86 5.33 32.42
N SER A 176 -22.06 5.87 32.63
CA SER A 176 -23.14 5.15 33.34
C SER A 176 -23.66 3.93 32.59
N MET A 177 -23.44 3.88 31.28
CA MET A 177 -23.93 2.83 30.38
C MET A 177 -22.95 1.67 30.24
N ASP A 178 -21.64 1.94 30.19
CA ASP A 178 -20.58 0.94 29.97
C ASP A 178 -19.32 1.33 30.77
N PRO A 179 -19.32 1.14 32.11
CA PRO A 179 -18.13 1.33 32.93
C PRO A 179 -17.09 0.23 32.62
N GLU A 180 -15.80 0.58 32.60
CA GLU A 180 -14.72 -0.33 32.21
C GLU A 180 -14.68 -1.58 33.11
N GLU A 181 -14.39 -2.77 32.54
CA GLU A 181 -14.41 -4.06 33.27
C GLU A 181 -13.52 -4.10 34.53
N ALA A 182 -12.51 -3.22 34.62
CA ALA A 182 -11.67 -3.05 35.81
C ALA A 182 -12.42 -2.50 37.04
N ALA A 183 -13.61 -1.92 36.86
CA ALA A 183 -14.46 -1.39 37.92
C ALA A 183 -15.23 -2.47 38.71
N VAL A 184 -15.24 -3.74 38.25
CA VAL A 184 -16.09 -4.82 38.78
C VAL A 184 -15.32 -5.77 39.72
N THR A 185 -14.31 -5.26 40.42
CA THR A 185 -13.69 -5.97 41.56
C THR A 185 -14.25 -5.42 42.87
N ASP A 186 -14.24 -6.17 43.97
CA ASP A 186 -14.83 -5.76 45.26
C ASP A 186 -14.30 -4.41 45.80
N ALA A 187 -13.15 -3.91 45.29
CA ALA A 187 -12.61 -2.58 45.60
C ALA A 187 -13.14 -1.43 44.70
N GLY A 188 -13.73 -1.76 43.54
CA GLY A 188 -14.29 -0.79 42.58
C GLY A 188 -15.66 -0.27 42.99
N ASP A 189 -16.46 -1.04 43.73
CA ASP A 189 -17.79 -0.64 44.20
C ASP A 189 -17.75 0.54 45.21
N GLU A 190 -16.69 0.64 46.02
CA GLU A 190 -16.47 1.76 46.94
C GLU A 190 -16.22 3.10 46.21
N VAL A 191 -15.69 3.04 44.99
CA VAL A 191 -15.32 4.22 44.17
C VAL A 191 -16.39 4.55 43.12
N PHE A 192 -17.07 3.54 42.58
CA PHE A 192 -18.11 3.72 41.58
C PHE A 192 -19.39 4.34 42.17
N THR A 193 -19.75 3.98 43.40
CA THR A 193 -20.98 4.45 44.05
C THR A 193 -21.03 5.98 44.22
N PRO A 194 -19.98 6.66 44.73
CA PRO A 194 -19.94 8.12 44.79
C PRO A 194 -20.00 8.81 43.42
N ILE A 195 -19.28 8.28 42.42
CA ILE A 195 -19.27 8.84 41.05
C ILE A 195 -20.65 8.70 40.41
N SER A 196 -21.30 7.56 40.59
CA SER A 196 -22.67 7.34 40.10
C SER A 196 -23.67 8.29 40.76
N ALA A 197 -23.55 8.54 42.07
CA ALA A 197 -24.39 9.50 42.78
C ALA A 197 -24.22 10.92 42.24
N ALA A 198 -22.99 11.37 42.06
CA ALA A 198 -22.69 12.69 41.50
C ALA A 198 -23.14 12.84 40.03
N ILE A 199 -23.02 11.78 39.21
CA ILE A 199 -23.57 11.77 37.85
C ILE A 199 -25.09 11.95 37.88
N ASN A 200 -25.80 11.24 38.76
CA ASN A 200 -27.26 11.37 38.87
C ASN A 200 -27.67 12.77 39.35
N GLU A 201 -26.90 13.40 40.24
CA GLU A 201 -27.12 14.79 40.68
C GLU A 201 -26.99 15.78 39.51
N VAL A 202 -25.92 15.67 38.72
CA VAL A 202 -25.70 16.54 37.56
C VAL A 202 -26.79 16.33 36.49
N LEU A 203 -27.20 15.08 36.23
CA LEU A 203 -28.30 14.78 35.30
C LEU A 203 -29.64 15.31 35.79
N SER A 204 -29.88 15.33 37.11
CA SER A 204 -31.09 15.90 37.72
C SER A 204 -31.12 17.42 37.58
N LEU A 205 -30.03 18.11 37.92
CA LEU A 205 -29.90 19.56 37.74
C LEU A 205 -30.10 19.99 36.27
N PHE A 206 -29.55 19.19 35.36
CA PHE A 206 -29.73 19.40 33.92
C PHE A 206 -31.19 19.20 33.48
N SER A 207 -31.91 18.25 34.08
CA SER A 207 -33.34 18.03 33.81
C SER A 207 -34.20 19.20 34.27
N SER A 208 -33.90 19.79 35.44
CA SER A 208 -34.54 21.02 35.91
C SER A 208 -34.30 22.21 34.99
N LEU A 209 -33.09 22.34 34.43
CA LEU A 209 -32.75 23.39 33.45
C LEU A 209 -33.60 23.27 32.17
N LEU A 210 -33.82 22.05 31.67
CA LEU A 210 -34.65 21.80 30.47
C LEU A 210 -36.14 22.09 30.68
N ILE A 211 -36.63 21.93 31.91
CA ILE A 211 -38.03 22.22 32.29
C ILE A 211 -38.25 23.75 32.49
N GLY A 212 -37.19 24.56 32.39
CA GLY A 212 -37.26 26.01 32.50
C GLY A 212 -37.24 26.52 33.94
N GLU A 213 -36.79 25.71 34.90
CA GLU A 213 -36.57 26.16 36.28
C GLU A 213 -35.33 27.07 36.34
N LEU A 214 -35.57 28.38 36.30
CA LEU A 214 -34.57 29.47 36.20
C LEU A 214 -33.55 29.58 37.37
N SER A 215 -33.53 28.66 38.34
CA SER A 215 -32.69 28.74 39.54
C SER A 215 -31.35 27.99 39.46
N VAL A 216 -31.03 27.34 38.34
CA VAL A 216 -29.78 26.56 38.21
C VAL A 216 -28.62 27.47 37.80
N ASP A 217 -27.61 27.60 38.67
CA ASP A 217 -26.34 28.28 38.35
C ASP A 217 -25.51 27.42 37.38
N ILE A 218 -25.51 27.80 36.11
CA ILE A 218 -24.80 27.10 35.03
C ILE A 218 -23.28 27.07 35.28
N SER A 219 -22.72 28.06 35.97
CA SER A 219 -21.29 28.07 36.32
C SER A 219 -20.95 26.99 37.34
N SER A 220 -21.87 26.74 38.28
CA SER A 220 -21.78 25.63 39.25
C SER A 220 -21.90 24.27 38.56
N LEU A 221 -22.84 24.12 37.62
CA LEU A 221 -23.00 22.90 36.81
C LEU A 221 -21.75 22.57 35.99
N HIS A 222 -21.16 23.58 35.35
CA HIS A 222 -19.90 23.45 34.63
C HIS A 222 -18.76 22.99 35.54
N GLY A 223 -18.59 23.61 36.71
CA GLY A 223 -17.58 23.21 37.69
C GLY A 223 -17.76 21.78 38.21
N MET A 224 -19.02 21.33 38.39
CA MET A 224 -19.32 19.94 38.77
C MET A 224 -18.92 18.95 37.66
N ILE A 225 -19.23 19.25 36.40
CA ILE A 225 -18.87 18.42 35.25
C ILE A 225 -17.34 18.30 35.13
N ASP A 226 -16.59 19.40 35.28
CA ASP A 226 -15.13 19.38 35.20
C ASP A 226 -14.48 18.59 36.34
N ASN A 227 -15.00 18.73 37.56
CA ASN A 227 -14.54 17.92 38.71
C ASN A 227 -14.77 16.43 38.45
N LEU A 228 -15.97 16.06 37.98
CA LEU A 228 -16.30 14.68 37.62
C LEU A 228 -15.38 14.14 36.51
N LYS A 229 -15.16 14.90 35.44
CA LYS A 229 -14.20 14.53 34.38
C LYS A 229 -12.81 14.28 34.97
N SER A 230 -12.33 15.14 35.88
CA SER A 230 -11.02 15.00 36.54
C SER A 230 -10.95 13.74 37.40
N GLU A 231 -11.97 13.45 38.20
CA GLU A 231 -12.04 12.25 39.04
C GLU A 231 -12.09 10.98 38.19
N ILE A 232 -12.95 10.93 37.18
CA ILE A 232 -13.05 9.79 36.25
C ILE A 232 -11.70 9.57 35.55
N THR A 233 -11.05 10.64 35.08
CA THR A 233 -9.73 10.55 34.42
C THR A 233 -8.67 9.97 35.35
N LYS A 234 -8.56 10.46 36.60
CA LYS A 234 -7.57 9.99 37.56
C LYS A 234 -7.72 8.52 37.93
N LEU A 235 -8.96 8.02 37.96
CA LEU A 235 -9.29 6.69 38.46
C LEU A 235 -9.34 5.63 37.36
N TYR A 236 -9.86 5.98 36.17
CA TYR A 236 -10.19 5.02 35.11
C TYR A 236 -9.44 5.24 33.80
N VAL A 237 -8.75 6.36 33.61
CA VAL A 237 -8.02 6.63 32.39
C VAL A 237 -6.52 6.54 32.70
N PRO A 238 -5.85 5.40 32.43
CA PRO A 238 -4.39 5.37 32.50
C PRO A 238 -3.86 6.44 31.55
N ILE A 239 -3.13 7.41 32.13
CA ILE A 239 -2.50 8.49 31.37
C ILE A 239 -1.50 7.83 30.42
N LEU A 240 -1.83 7.80 29.14
CA LEU A 240 -0.96 7.32 28.09
C LEU A 240 0.14 8.37 27.89
N ASN A 241 1.33 8.12 28.42
CA ASN A 241 2.45 9.02 28.18
C ASN A 241 3.09 8.66 26.85
N SER A 242 3.53 9.67 26.09
CA SER A 242 4.22 9.45 24.83
C SER A 242 5.50 8.58 25.00
N SER A 243 6.11 8.61 26.19
CA SER A 243 7.25 7.76 26.58
C SER A 243 6.91 6.27 26.73
N ASP A 244 5.63 5.93 26.89
CA ASP A 244 5.16 4.54 26.97
C ASP A 244 5.12 3.87 25.59
N PHE A 245 5.30 4.63 24.51
CA PHE A 245 5.23 4.16 23.14
C PHE A 245 6.60 4.06 22.47
N HIS A 246 6.70 3.22 21.46
CA HIS A 246 7.89 3.01 20.64
C HIS A 246 7.63 3.48 19.21
N PHE A 247 7.39 4.78 19.07
CA PHE A 247 7.12 5.36 17.76
C PHE A 247 8.37 5.41 16.87
N PRO A 248 8.21 5.23 15.55
CA PRO A 248 9.31 5.29 14.62
C PRO A 248 10.01 6.66 14.68
N ARG A 249 11.32 6.66 14.87
CA ARG A 249 12.10 7.91 14.93
C ARG A 249 12.40 8.50 13.55
N THR A 250 12.02 7.80 12.49
CA THR A 250 12.34 8.10 11.08
C THR A 250 11.21 8.88 10.41
N ASN A 251 11.52 9.88 9.57
CA ASN A 251 10.55 10.68 8.80
C ASN A 251 9.48 11.41 9.63
N ARG A 252 9.90 12.01 10.74
CA ARG A 252 9.00 12.63 11.71
C ARG A 252 8.17 13.78 11.13
N MET A 253 8.80 14.66 10.35
CA MET A 253 8.09 15.77 9.71
C MET A 253 7.15 15.28 8.61
N GLY A 254 7.59 14.33 7.78
CA GLY A 254 6.72 13.71 6.78
C GLY A 254 5.50 13.02 7.40
N PHE A 255 5.68 12.38 8.57
CA PHE A 255 4.56 11.84 9.34
C PHE A 255 3.63 12.94 9.87
N PHE A 256 4.17 14.05 10.40
CA PHE A 256 3.38 15.19 10.86
C PHE A 256 2.53 15.78 9.72
N ASP A 257 3.14 16.14 8.59
CA ASP A 257 2.45 16.71 7.43
C ASP A 257 1.33 15.77 6.95
N PHE A 258 1.64 14.48 6.85
CA PHE A 258 0.69 13.45 6.45
C PHE A 258 -0.46 13.30 7.46
N PHE A 259 -0.16 13.31 8.76
CA PHE A 259 -1.17 13.22 9.80
C PHE A 259 -2.08 14.46 9.82
N MET A 260 -1.52 15.65 9.62
CA MET A 260 -2.27 16.90 9.54
C MET A 260 -3.23 16.90 8.35
N GLU A 261 -2.78 16.46 7.17
CA GLU A 261 -3.64 16.30 6.00
C GLU A 261 -4.77 15.29 6.27
N LYS A 262 -4.45 14.12 6.85
CA LYS A 262 -5.43 13.10 7.23
C LYS A 262 -6.46 13.64 8.22
N LEU A 263 -6.01 14.42 9.21
CA LEU A 263 -6.87 15.02 10.21
C LEU A 263 -7.79 16.07 9.58
N GLN A 264 -7.27 16.89 8.66
CA GLN A 264 -8.06 17.84 7.89
C GLN A 264 -9.13 17.15 7.03
N ASP A 265 -8.78 16.08 6.31
CA ASP A 265 -9.72 15.27 5.52
C ASP A 265 -10.82 14.66 6.40
N MET A 266 -10.45 14.14 7.58
CA MET A 266 -11.41 13.59 8.54
C MET A 266 -12.37 14.66 9.06
N VAL A 267 -11.86 15.84 9.40
CA VAL A 267 -12.65 17.00 9.84
C VAL A 267 -13.54 17.52 8.71
N LYS A 268 -13.15 17.37 7.44
CA LYS A 268 -13.96 17.89 6.32
C LYS A 268 -15.04 16.91 5.84
N TYR A 269 -14.72 15.63 5.73
CA TYR A 269 -15.56 14.66 5.00
C TYR A 269 -16.08 13.50 5.86
N HIS A 270 -15.52 13.25 7.05
CA HIS A 270 -15.83 12.05 7.84
C HIS A 270 -16.33 12.34 9.27
N LEU A 271 -16.73 13.58 9.54
CA LEU A 271 -17.28 14.00 10.84
C LEU A 271 -18.49 13.18 11.31
N GLY A 272 -19.31 12.67 10.38
CA GLY A 272 -20.45 11.80 10.71
C GLY A 272 -20.04 10.46 11.33
N LYS A 273 -18.80 9.99 11.11
CA LYS A 273 -18.29 8.73 11.67
C LYS A 273 -17.77 8.87 13.11
N ILE A 274 -17.40 10.08 13.56
CA ILE A 274 -17.00 10.39 14.95
C ILE A 274 -17.82 11.58 15.48
N ALA A 275 -19.14 11.46 15.43
CA ALA A 275 -20.04 12.58 15.71
C ALA A 275 -19.90 13.16 17.14
N PHE A 276 -19.45 12.36 18.11
CA PHE A 276 -19.29 12.78 19.51
C PHE A 276 -17.99 13.53 19.82
N ALA A 277 -16.94 13.37 19.03
CA ALA A 277 -15.63 13.97 19.28
C ALA A 277 -15.24 15.04 18.24
N LYS A 278 -16.21 15.54 17.49
CA LYS A 278 -16.01 16.54 16.42
C LYS A 278 -15.25 17.77 16.91
N HIS A 279 -15.65 18.34 18.04
CA HIS A 279 -15.03 19.55 18.59
C HIS A 279 -13.58 19.30 19.03
N GLN A 280 -13.31 18.16 19.67
CA GLN A 280 -11.98 17.74 20.08
C GLN A 280 -11.05 17.54 18.89
N LEU A 281 -11.51 16.93 17.80
CA LEU A 281 -10.71 16.76 16.58
C LEU A 281 -10.34 18.12 15.96
N VAL A 282 -11.27 19.07 15.95
CA VAL A 282 -11.02 20.46 15.49
C VAL A 282 -10.02 21.15 16.39
N MET A 283 -10.12 20.99 17.73
CA MET A 283 -9.15 21.54 18.68
C MET A 283 -7.75 20.94 18.50
N VAL A 284 -7.62 19.62 18.41
CA VAL A 284 -6.33 18.95 18.15
C VAL A 284 -5.71 19.49 16.86
N HIS A 285 -6.51 19.56 15.78
CA HIS A 285 -6.05 20.11 14.51
C HIS A 285 -5.55 21.56 14.65
N GLY A 286 -6.35 22.44 15.27
CA GLY A 286 -6.00 23.85 15.45
C GLY A 286 -4.75 24.06 16.31
N GLU A 287 -4.59 23.29 17.39
CA GLU A 287 -3.44 23.38 18.28
C GLU A 287 -2.16 22.86 17.61
N LEU A 288 -2.21 21.73 16.90
CA LEU A 288 -1.06 21.21 16.14
C LEU A 288 -0.67 22.14 14.99
N LEU A 289 -1.65 22.71 14.28
CA LEU A 289 -1.40 23.67 13.20
C LEU A 289 -0.65 24.91 13.73
N SER A 290 -0.95 25.34 14.96
CA SER A 290 -0.24 26.47 15.58
C SER A 290 1.23 26.18 15.92
N LEU A 291 1.62 24.90 15.96
CA LEU A 291 3.00 24.44 16.23
C LEU A 291 3.76 24.06 14.96
N GLU A 292 3.10 24.02 13.80
CA GLU A 292 3.73 23.70 12.51
C GLU A 292 4.94 24.60 12.18
N PRO A 293 4.91 25.93 12.39
CA PRO A 293 6.08 26.77 12.12
C PRO A 293 7.30 26.36 12.94
N PHE A 294 7.12 26.05 14.23
CA PHE A 294 8.20 25.59 15.11
C PHE A 294 8.81 24.26 14.65
N LEU A 295 7.97 23.34 14.15
CA LEU A 295 8.43 22.06 13.61
C LEU A 295 9.26 22.25 12.32
N LYS A 296 8.88 23.21 11.46
CA LYS A 296 9.57 23.51 10.20
C LYS A 296 10.91 24.23 10.42
N SER A 297 10.99 25.18 11.36
CA SER A 297 12.20 25.98 11.60
C SER A 297 13.38 25.19 12.18
N ASN A 298 13.14 24.06 12.86
CA ASN A 298 14.20 23.24 13.47
C ASN A 298 14.84 22.23 12.51
N MET A 299 14.41 22.15 11.25
CA MET A 299 14.94 21.18 10.28
C MET A 299 16.39 21.46 9.85
N GLU A 300 16.88 22.69 10.00
CA GLU A 300 18.18 23.11 9.46
C GLU A 300 19.30 23.21 10.52
N LEU A 301 18.98 23.03 11.81
CA LEU A 301 19.89 23.28 12.93
C LEU A 301 20.34 21.97 13.60
N GLN A 302 21.16 21.16 12.91
CA GLN A 302 21.59 19.86 13.45
C GLN A 302 22.92 19.84 14.23
N GLU A 303 23.70 20.93 14.29
CA GLU A 303 25.11 20.82 14.75
C GLU A 303 25.56 21.76 15.88
N GLU A 304 24.69 22.60 16.47
CA GLU A 304 25.08 23.47 17.60
C GLU A 304 24.67 22.94 18.98
N ARG A 305 25.61 22.99 19.94
CA ARG A 305 25.46 22.47 21.32
C ARG A 305 24.41 23.22 22.15
N ASP A 306 24.06 24.45 21.78
CA ASP A 306 23.10 25.30 22.51
C ASP A 306 21.63 25.02 22.13
N LEU A 307 21.37 24.11 21.18
CA LEU A 307 20.04 23.73 20.67
C LEU A 307 19.51 22.38 21.18
N ALA A 308 20.20 21.74 22.16
CA ALA A 308 19.83 20.42 22.67
C ALA A 308 18.41 20.39 23.28
N ASP A 309 18.02 21.43 24.02
CA ASP A 309 16.70 21.52 24.65
C ASP A 309 15.57 21.66 23.61
N LEU A 310 15.81 22.41 22.53
CA LEU A 310 14.86 22.55 21.41
C LEU A 310 14.65 21.22 20.68
N LYS A 311 15.71 20.43 20.51
CA LYS A 311 15.63 19.08 19.94
C LYS A 311 14.80 18.14 20.82
N VAL A 312 14.91 18.24 22.15
CA VAL A 312 14.09 17.47 23.09
C VAL A 312 12.62 17.86 22.99
N LEU A 313 12.30 19.15 22.91
CA LEU A 313 10.93 19.63 22.69
C LEU A 313 10.36 19.14 21.38
N TRP A 314 11.15 19.16 20.30
CA TRP A 314 10.75 18.65 19.00
C TRP A 314 10.45 17.15 19.04
N ILE A 315 11.30 16.34 19.71
CA ILE A 315 11.03 14.91 19.94
C ILE A 315 9.69 14.71 20.66
N ARG A 316 9.48 15.41 21.78
CA ARG A 316 8.25 15.30 22.59
C ARG A 316 6.99 15.64 21.78
N LEU A 317 7.05 16.69 20.95
CA LEU A 317 5.93 17.08 20.10
C LEU A 317 5.61 15.99 19.05
N ILE A 318 6.63 15.42 18.42
CA ILE A 318 6.42 14.32 17.47
C ILE A 318 5.81 13.09 18.16
N ASP A 319 6.31 12.69 19.33
CA ASP A 319 5.76 11.56 20.07
C ASP A 319 4.29 11.82 20.47
N LEU A 320 3.94 13.08 20.76
CA LEU A 320 2.56 13.50 21.03
C LEU A 320 1.68 13.45 19.77
N VAL A 321 2.21 13.77 18.60
CA VAL A 321 1.49 13.64 17.32
C VAL A 321 1.17 12.17 17.04
N PHE A 322 2.11 11.26 17.31
CA PHE A 322 1.85 9.83 17.21
C PHE A 322 0.81 9.34 18.23
N LEU A 323 0.84 9.84 19.47
CA LEU A 323 -0.20 9.57 20.46
C LEU A 323 -1.57 10.08 19.98
N ALA A 324 -1.64 11.29 19.43
CA ALA A 324 -2.87 11.84 18.85
C ALA A 324 -3.39 10.95 17.72
N GLU A 325 -2.51 10.52 16.81
CA GLU A 325 -2.86 9.58 15.74
C GLU A 325 -3.39 8.26 16.28
N HIS A 326 -2.79 7.76 17.37
CA HIS A 326 -3.24 6.57 18.06
C HIS A 326 -4.65 6.72 18.62
N VAL A 327 -4.86 7.71 19.49
CA VAL A 327 -6.15 7.96 20.14
C VAL A 327 -7.26 8.14 19.09
N ILE A 328 -7.01 8.95 18.05
CA ILE A 328 -7.99 9.19 16.99
C ILE A 328 -8.28 7.92 16.19
N SER A 329 -7.26 7.11 15.90
CA SER A 329 -7.45 5.85 15.18
C SER A 329 -8.18 4.80 16.00
N SER A 330 -7.98 4.76 17.33
CA SER A 330 -8.69 3.89 18.26
C SER A 330 -10.17 4.29 18.40
N ASN A 331 -10.44 5.60 18.43
CA ASN A 331 -11.80 6.16 18.40
C ASN A 331 -12.59 5.69 17.16
N LEU A 332 -11.93 5.60 16.00
CA LEU A 332 -12.55 5.18 14.74
C LEU A 332 -13.01 3.71 14.73
N ILE A 333 -12.27 2.82 15.40
CA ILE A 333 -12.58 1.38 15.43
C ILE A 333 -13.50 1.00 16.59
N ALA A 334 -13.85 1.95 17.45
CA ALA A 334 -14.77 1.75 18.56
C ALA A 334 -14.32 0.68 19.59
N ASP A 335 -13.02 0.58 19.84
CA ASP A 335 -12.44 -0.40 20.77
C ASP A 335 -12.70 -0.06 22.25
N HIS A 336 -12.79 1.23 22.60
CA HIS A 336 -13.03 1.72 23.97
C HIS A 336 -14.40 2.37 24.14
N PRO A 337 -14.98 2.44 25.35
CA PRO A 337 -16.19 3.22 25.61
C PRO A 337 -16.07 4.69 25.17
N ILE A 338 -17.18 5.31 24.77
CA ILE A 338 -17.19 6.70 24.25
C ILE A 338 -16.60 7.70 25.26
N TRP A 339 -16.94 7.57 26.54
CA TRP A 339 -16.40 8.44 27.59
C TRP A 339 -14.87 8.38 27.67
N TYR A 340 -14.29 7.19 27.53
CA TYR A 340 -12.85 6.96 27.58
C TYR A 340 -12.16 7.63 26.39
N ASP A 341 -12.71 7.38 25.20
CA ASP A 341 -12.30 7.94 23.92
C ASP A 341 -12.25 9.49 23.95
N ILE A 342 -13.29 10.13 24.52
CA ILE A 342 -13.36 11.59 24.68
C ILE A 342 -12.31 12.11 25.68
N LEU A 343 -12.16 11.45 26.84
CA LEU A 343 -11.20 11.89 27.86
C LEU A 343 -9.75 11.76 27.38
N GLN A 344 -9.42 10.72 26.61
CA GLN A 344 -8.10 10.59 25.99
C GLN A 344 -7.80 11.72 25.00
N LEU A 345 -8.79 12.18 24.22
CA LEU A 345 -8.62 13.32 23.33
C LEU A 345 -8.36 14.62 24.10
N TYR A 346 -9.02 14.85 25.23
CA TYR A 346 -8.71 16.00 26.10
C TYR A 346 -7.29 15.93 26.65
N HIS A 347 -6.86 14.75 27.09
CA HIS A 347 -5.48 14.55 27.53
C HIS A 347 -4.47 14.93 26.43
N VAL A 348 -4.71 14.51 25.19
CA VAL A 348 -3.90 14.90 24.03
C VAL A 348 -3.91 16.42 23.84
N ILE A 349 -5.08 17.07 23.89
CA ILE A 349 -5.21 18.53 23.74
C ILE A 349 -4.42 19.27 24.81
N ASP A 350 -4.55 18.86 26.07
CA ASP A 350 -3.87 19.50 27.19
C ASP A 350 -2.35 19.31 27.10
N ALA A 351 -1.88 18.13 26.71
CA ALA A 351 -0.48 17.88 26.43
C ALA A 351 0.06 18.78 25.30
N ILE A 352 -0.72 18.99 24.22
CA ILE A 352 -0.32 19.88 23.13
C ILE A 352 -0.21 21.32 23.64
N LYS A 353 -1.18 21.77 24.44
CA LYS A 353 -1.17 23.11 25.06
C LYS A 353 0.03 23.32 25.98
N ILE A 354 0.43 22.31 26.76
CA ILE A 354 1.63 22.36 27.61
C ILE A 354 2.88 22.57 26.74
N ILE A 355 3.07 21.76 25.70
CA ILE A 355 4.20 21.92 24.77
C ILE A 355 4.18 23.29 24.11
N LYS A 356 3.00 23.78 23.70
CA LYS A 356 2.84 25.12 23.11
C LYS A 356 3.25 26.23 24.06
N LEU A 357 2.93 26.13 25.35
CA LEU A 357 3.38 27.08 26.36
C LEU A 357 4.90 27.01 26.56
N GLU A 358 5.50 25.82 26.51
CA GLU A 358 6.95 25.65 26.56
C GLU A 358 7.63 26.26 25.33
N VAL A 359 7.16 25.97 24.11
CA VAL A 359 7.68 26.54 22.86
C VAL A 359 7.62 28.07 22.86
N LYS A 360 6.54 28.66 23.38
CA LYS A 360 6.42 30.13 23.51
C LYS A 360 7.54 30.74 24.35
N LYS A 361 8.01 30.06 25.40
CA LYS A 361 9.14 30.55 26.24
C LYS A 361 10.45 30.69 25.45
N TYR A 362 10.63 29.88 24.41
CA TYR A 362 11.81 29.89 23.54
C TYR A 362 11.60 30.70 22.26
N SER A 363 10.35 30.96 21.86
CA SER A 363 10.01 31.84 20.73
C SER A 363 10.56 33.25 20.94
N ASP A 364 10.56 33.75 22.18
CA ASP A 364 11.13 35.06 22.55
C ASP A 364 12.67 35.14 22.34
N LEU A 365 13.35 33.99 22.16
CA LEU A 365 14.78 33.89 21.85
C LEU A 365 15.07 33.66 20.35
N MET A 366 14.09 33.19 19.57
CA MET A 366 14.24 32.75 18.17
C MET A 366 14.10 33.88 17.13
N ASP A 367 13.57 35.06 17.52
CA ASP A 367 13.42 36.22 16.63
C ASP A 367 14.76 36.81 16.12
N MET A 368 15.91 36.27 16.54
CA MET A 368 17.24 36.73 16.14
C MET A 368 17.96 35.83 15.12
N ALA A 369 17.42 34.66 14.72
CA ALA A 369 18.17 33.64 13.98
C ALA A 369 17.71 33.32 12.55
N VAL A 370 16.59 33.88 12.06
CA VAL A 370 16.04 33.51 10.73
C VAL A 370 16.46 34.49 9.65
N LEU A 371 17.76 34.51 9.33
CA LEU A 371 18.27 35.00 8.05
C LEU A 371 19.49 34.19 7.66
N THR A 372 19.32 32.97 7.11
CA THR A 372 20.21 32.43 6.08
C THR A 372 19.66 31.17 5.41
N SER A 373 19.62 31.24 4.07
CA SER A 373 19.69 30.15 3.08
C SER A 373 18.56 29.10 2.97
N SER A 374 17.56 29.41 2.15
CA SER A 374 16.89 28.40 1.30
C SER A 374 17.49 28.46 -0.12
N SER A 375 18.23 27.42 -0.50
CA SER A 375 18.45 27.06 -1.91
C SER A 375 18.22 25.57 -2.10
N HIS A 376 16.96 25.15 -2.09
CA HIS A 376 16.57 23.88 -2.69
C HIS A 376 16.62 24.04 -4.21
N VAL A 377 17.74 23.62 -4.81
CA VAL A 377 17.78 23.35 -6.25
C VAL A 377 17.19 21.94 -6.44
N PRO A 378 16.04 21.80 -7.10
CA PRO A 378 15.60 20.50 -7.57
C PRO A 378 16.60 20.06 -8.63
N ILE A 379 17.19 18.87 -8.48
CA ILE A 379 17.88 18.22 -9.60
C ILE A 379 16.80 18.01 -10.67
N ARG A 380 16.92 18.74 -11.78
CA ARG A 380 15.94 18.70 -12.88
C ARG A 380 15.88 17.29 -13.45
N GLN A 381 14.66 16.79 -13.63
CA GLN A 381 14.36 15.62 -14.44
C GLN A 381 14.39 16.03 -15.90
N ASP A 382 15.38 15.55 -16.66
CA ASP A 382 15.21 15.25 -18.08
C ASP A 382 16.25 14.21 -18.54
N SER A 383 15.77 13.25 -19.34
CA SER A 383 16.51 12.14 -19.97
C SER A 383 17.50 11.41 -19.05
N HIS A 384 17.00 10.42 -18.30
CA HIS A 384 17.85 9.53 -17.50
C HIS A 384 18.91 8.85 -18.39
N PRO A 385 20.20 9.16 -18.22
CA PRO A 385 21.25 8.41 -18.89
C PRO A 385 21.15 6.96 -18.45
N ARG A 386 21.42 6.04 -19.36
CA ARG A 386 21.66 4.65 -18.99
C ARG A 386 22.87 4.66 -18.05
N LEU A 387 22.64 4.53 -16.75
CA LEU A 387 23.68 4.08 -15.81
C LEU A 387 24.12 2.70 -16.31
N GLU A 388 25.18 2.69 -17.10
CA GLU A 388 25.94 1.49 -17.41
C GLU A 388 26.71 1.10 -16.15
N ASP A 389 26.79 -0.21 -15.87
CA ASP A 389 27.62 -0.74 -14.81
C ASP A 389 29.09 -0.58 -15.22
N VAL A 390 29.65 0.61 -14.97
CA VAL A 390 31.06 0.89 -15.23
C VAL A 390 31.90 0.02 -14.29
N VAL A 391 32.69 -0.88 -14.86
CA VAL A 391 33.65 -1.73 -14.16
C VAL A 391 35.05 -1.29 -14.57
N ILE A 392 35.89 -0.95 -13.58
CA ILE A 392 37.25 -0.44 -13.78
C ILE A 392 38.25 -1.38 -13.10
N GLY A 393 39.39 -1.65 -13.76
CA GLY A 393 40.55 -2.30 -13.15
C GLY A 393 40.42 -3.82 -12.95
N LEU A 394 39.50 -4.47 -13.67
CA LEU A 394 39.22 -5.92 -13.53
C LEU A 394 39.39 -6.70 -14.84
N GLU A 395 39.98 -6.09 -15.87
CA GLU A 395 40.11 -6.67 -17.21
C GLU A 395 41.04 -7.89 -17.22
N GLU A 396 42.14 -7.85 -16.46
CA GLU A 396 43.10 -8.95 -16.38
C GLU A 396 42.53 -10.12 -15.59
N GLU A 397 41.92 -9.84 -14.44
CA GLU A 397 41.24 -10.82 -13.60
C GLU A 397 40.09 -11.49 -14.38
N THR A 398 39.30 -10.71 -15.12
CA THR A 398 38.23 -11.23 -15.98
C THR A 398 38.79 -12.18 -17.05
N ARG A 399 39.85 -11.78 -17.75
CA ARG A 399 40.52 -12.63 -18.75
C ARG A 399 41.07 -13.91 -18.14
N SER A 400 41.68 -13.82 -16.97
CA SER A 400 42.24 -14.96 -16.23
C SER A 400 41.16 -15.96 -15.82
N ILE A 401 40.03 -15.48 -15.28
CA ILE A 401 38.89 -16.34 -14.91
C ILE A 401 38.30 -17.01 -16.16
N ILE A 402 38.08 -16.26 -17.24
CA ILE A 402 37.57 -16.83 -18.51
C ILE A 402 38.52 -17.90 -19.03
N ALA A 403 39.83 -17.66 -19.01
CA ALA A 403 40.82 -18.66 -19.41
C ALA A 403 40.71 -19.93 -18.56
N ASN A 404 40.55 -19.83 -17.23
CA ASN A 404 40.36 -21.01 -16.36
C ASN A 404 39.01 -21.72 -16.55
N LEU A 405 37.99 -21.02 -17.06
CA LEU A 405 36.70 -21.64 -17.39
C LEU A 405 36.77 -22.40 -18.71
N GLU A 406 37.46 -21.84 -19.71
CA GLU A 406 37.54 -22.40 -21.06
C GLU A 406 38.69 -23.42 -21.22
N SER A 407 39.74 -23.26 -20.42
CA SER A 407 40.90 -24.15 -20.36
C SER A 407 40.90 -24.93 -19.04
N GLY A 408 41.19 -26.23 -19.10
CA GLY A 408 41.21 -27.09 -17.91
C GLY A 408 40.93 -28.53 -18.27
N THR A 409 40.75 -29.37 -17.25
CA THR A 409 40.45 -30.78 -17.53
C THR A 409 39.01 -30.94 -18.03
N LYS A 410 38.73 -32.11 -18.58
CA LYS A 410 37.36 -32.49 -18.97
C LYS A 410 36.45 -32.71 -17.75
N ASN A 411 37.00 -32.87 -16.54
CA ASN A 411 36.21 -33.11 -15.34
C ASN A 411 35.47 -31.83 -14.90
N LEU A 412 34.49 -32.00 -14.01
CA LEU A 412 33.82 -30.90 -13.33
C LEU A 412 34.80 -30.23 -12.37
N GLU A 413 35.05 -28.94 -12.57
CA GLU A 413 35.97 -28.15 -11.76
C GLU A 413 35.26 -26.93 -11.17
N ILE A 414 35.69 -26.53 -9.98
CA ILE A 414 35.21 -25.33 -9.30
C ILE A 414 36.28 -24.24 -9.50
N VAL A 415 35.84 -23.01 -9.77
CA VAL A 415 36.66 -21.79 -9.79
C VAL A 415 36.17 -20.88 -8.68
N SER A 416 37.00 -20.59 -7.69
CA SER A 416 36.59 -19.78 -6.54
C SER A 416 37.09 -18.35 -6.65
N ILE A 417 36.25 -17.39 -6.29
CA ILE A 417 36.57 -15.96 -6.21
C ILE A 417 36.39 -15.55 -4.75
N SER A 418 37.49 -15.21 -4.08
CA SER A 418 37.50 -14.80 -2.67
C SER A 418 37.92 -13.35 -2.48
N GLY A 419 37.45 -12.73 -1.40
CA GLY A 419 37.82 -11.35 -1.05
C GLY A 419 36.88 -10.71 -0.03
N LEU A 420 37.33 -9.60 0.56
CA LEU A 420 36.58 -8.79 1.53
C LEU A 420 35.18 -8.40 1.01
N PRO A 421 34.22 -8.12 1.92
CA PRO A 421 32.93 -7.53 1.56
C PRO A 421 33.08 -6.23 0.75
N GLY A 422 32.23 -6.02 -0.25
CA GLY A 422 32.26 -4.81 -1.08
C GLY A 422 33.37 -4.72 -2.15
N LEU A 423 34.25 -5.74 -2.29
CA LEU A 423 35.31 -5.78 -3.32
C LEU A 423 34.84 -6.04 -4.76
N GLY A 424 33.56 -6.33 -4.99
CA GLY A 424 33.04 -6.59 -6.34
C GLY A 424 33.17 -8.04 -6.82
N LYS A 425 33.18 -9.03 -5.91
CA LYS A 425 33.16 -10.48 -6.23
C LYS A 425 32.01 -10.85 -7.19
N THR A 426 30.79 -10.50 -6.81
CA THR A 426 29.60 -10.70 -7.64
C THR A 426 29.71 -9.93 -8.96
N THR A 427 30.30 -8.73 -8.96
CA THR A 427 30.49 -7.90 -10.16
C THR A 427 31.39 -8.58 -11.18
N ILE A 428 32.56 -9.09 -10.78
CA ILE A 428 33.45 -9.81 -11.69
C ILE A 428 32.84 -11.13 -12.15
N ALA A 429 32.16 -11.86 -11.27
CA ALA A 429 31.46 -13.09 -11.64
C ALA A 429 30.34 -12.81 -12.66
N LYS A 430 29.58 -11.71 -12.52
CA LYS A 430 28.57 -11.28 -13.50
C LYS A 430 29.22 -10.90 -14.84
N LYS A 431 30.36 -10.19 -14.82
CA LYS A 431 31.12 -9.81 -16.04
C LYS A 431 31.61 -11.04 -16.80
N VAL A 432 32.16 -12.04 -16.10
CA VAL A 432 32.58 -13.32 -16.66
C VAL A 432 31.39 -14.13 -17.18
N TYR A 433 30.35 -14.30 -16.37
CA TYR A 433 29.16 -15.08 -16.71
C TYR A 433 28.48 -14.57 -17.98
N ASN A 434 28.43 -13.24 -18.17
CA ASN A 434 27.81 -12.60 -19.33
C ASN A 434 28.76 -12.44 -20.52
N HIS A 435 30.03 -12.84 -20.42
CA HIS A 435 30.99 -12.73 -21.51
C HIS A 435 30.58 -13.59 -22.72
N ARG A 436 30.76 -13.07 -23.94
CA ARG A 436 30.32 -13.73 -25.19
C ARG A 436 30.95 -15.11 -25.35
N SER A 437 32.27 -15.22 -25.12
CA SER A 437 32.99 -16.50 -25.25
C SER A 437 32.47 -17.57 -24.28
N VAL A 438 32.19 -17.18 -23.03
CA VAL A 438 31.58 -18.03 -22.01
C VAL A 438 30.17 -18.46 -22.46
N GLY A 439 29.39 -17.54 -23.04
CA GLY A 439 28.07 -17.85 -23.60
C GLY A 439 28.08 -18.87 -24.73
N TYR A 440 29.09 -18.83 -25.60
CA TYR A 440 29.28 -19.84 -26.67
C TYR A 440 29.85 -21.16 -26.15
N HIS A 441 30.69 -21.09 -25.11
CA HIS A 441 31.34 -22.26 -24.55
C HIS A 441 30.39 -23.14 -23.73
N PHE A 442 29.48 -22.55 -22.95
CA PHE A 442 28.58 -23.28 -22.05
C PHE A 442 27.13 -23.28 -22.55
N SER A 443 26.68 -24.44 -23.04
CA SER A 443 25.31 -24.67 -23.54
C SER A 443 24.21 -24.43 -22.50
N LYS A 444 24.52 -24.59 -21.21
CA LYS A 444 23.63 -24.33 -20.08
C LYS A 444 24.34 -23.44 -19.08
N ARG A 445 23.64 -22.42 -18.58
CA ARG A 445 24.17 -21.50 -17.58
C ARG A 445 23.12 -21.22 -16.54
N ALA A 446 23.53 -21.12 -15.28
CA ALA A 446 22.66 -20.73 -14.18
C ALA A 446 23.40 -19.91 -13.12
N TRP A 447 22.64 -19.07 -12.42
CA TRP A 447 23.11 -18.28 -11.30
C TRP A 447 22.23 -18.53 -10.08
N CYS A 448 22.85 -18.85 -8.94
CA CYS A 448 22.17 -19.08 -7.67
C CYS A 448 22.87 -18.25 -6.59
N CYS A 449 22.13 -17.36 -5.93
CA CYS A 449 22.62 -16.67 -4.74
C CYS A 449 22.42 -17.56 -3.53
N VAL A 450 23.40 -17.63 -2.63
CA VAL A 450 23.40 -18.50 -1.45
C VAL A 450 23.44 -17.63 -0.20
N SER A 451 22.28 -17.40 0.40
CA SER A 451 22.16 -16.67 1.67
C SER A 451 22.81 -17.43 2.84
N LEU A 452 23.11 -16.71 3.93
CA LEU A 452 23.64 -17.30 5.18
C LEU A 452 22.73 -18.42 5.71
N VAL A 453 21.41 -18.22 5.62
CA VAL A 453 20.38 -19.25 5.83
C VAL A 453 19.84 -19.64 4.46
N TYR A 454 20.30 -20.77 3.91
CA TYR A 454 19.92 -21.24 2.57
C TYR A 454 18.87 -22.36 2.62
N ASN A 455 18.04 -22.42 1.58
CA ASN A 455 17.08 -23.50 1.36
C ASN A 455 17.48 -24.30 0.10
N ARG A 456 17.69 -25.62 0.25
CA ARG A 456 18.13 -26.51 -0.85
C ARG A 456 17.15 -26.47 -2.04
N ARG A 457 15.85 -26.40 -1.77
CA ARG A 457 14.79 -26.42 -2.77
C ARG A 457 14.81 -25.15 -3.63
N GLU A 458 14.91 -23.99 -2.99
CA GLU A 458 15.05 -22.69 -3.65
C GLU A 458 16.29 -22.65 -4.56
N MET A 459 17.43 -23.16 -4.08
CA MET A 459 18.64 -23.27 -4.90
C MET A 459 18.43 -24.13 -6.14
N LEU A 460 17.72 -25.27 -6.01
CA LEU A 460 17.40 -26.13 -7.15
C LEU A 460 16.45 -25.43 -8.13
N PHE A 461 15.47 -24.65 -7.64
CA PHE A 461 14.55 -23.90 -8.50
C PHE A 461 15.22 -22.77 -9.25
N ASP A 462 16.12 -22.02 -8.62
CA ASP A 462 16.88 -20.96 -9.29
C ASP A 462 17.71 -21.56 -10.43
N ILE A 463 18.45 -22.63 -10.16
CA ILE A 463 19.25 -23.31 -11.18
C ILE A 463 18.35 -23.88 -12.28
N LEU A 464 17.27 -24.60 -11.93
CA LEU A 464 16.34 -25.17 -12.91
C LEU A 464 15.70 -24.10 -13.79
N THR A 465 15.33 -22.95 -13.22
CA THR A 465 14.70 -21.84 -13.94
C THR A 465 15.64 -21.33 -15.03
N ASP A 466 16.90 -21.12 -14.68
CA ASP A 466 17.90 -20.62 -15.61
C ASP A 466 18.26 -21.62 -16.72
N VAL A 467 18.48 -22.89 -16.37
CA VAL A 467 18.88 -23.91 -17.36
C VAL A 467 17.74 -24.33 -18.28
N THR A 468 16.48 -24.21 -17.85
CA THR A 468 15.32 -24.53 -18.68
C THR A 468 14.75 -23.32 -19.42
N GLY A 469 15.01 -22.10 -18.95
CA GLY A 469 14.44 -20.87 -19.49
C GLY A 469 12.93 -20.75 -19.28
N VAL A 470 12.35 -21.58 -18.41
CA VAL A 470 10.95 -21.50 -17.96
C VAL A 470 10.93 -21.36 -16.45
N ASN A 471 9.88 -20.72 -15.91
CA ASN A 471 9.72 -20.62 -14.47
C ASN A 471 9.61 -22.04 -13.88
N ALA A 472 10.67 -22.53 -13.24
CA ALA A 472 10.73 -23.89 -12.73
C ALA A 472 9.75 -24.08 -11.57
N ARG A 473 9.48 -23.01 -10.82
CA ARG A 473 8.51 -22.98 -9.72
C ARG A 473 7.11 -23.29 -10.23
N GLU A 474 6.69 -22.68 -11.35
CA GLU A 474 5.41 -23.00 -12.00
C GLU A 474 5.42 -24.39 -12.67
N SER A 475 6.51 -24.72 -13.36
CA SER A 475 6.59 -25.91 -14.22
C SER A 475 6.69 -27.22 -13.43
N TYR A 476 7.29 -27.16 -12.23
CA TYR A 476 7.51 -28.31 -11.37
C TYR A 476 6.81 -28.18 -10.01
N ALA A 477 5.79 -27.32 -9.91
CA ALA A 477 5.01 -27.06 -8.68
C ALA A 477 4.50 -28.33 -7.97
N LYS A 478 4.28 -29.43 -8.72
CA LYS A 478 3.79 -30.72 -8.20
C LYS A 478 4.87 -31.63 -7.59
N SER A 479 6.14 -31.20 -7.58
CA SER A 479 7.27 -32.03 -7.15
C SER A 479 7.44 -31.90 -5.64
N THR A 480 6.91 -32.83 -4.83
CA THR A 480 6.96 -32.71 -3.36
C THR A 480 8.32 -33.07 -2.77
N ASP A 481 9.16 -33.80 -3.52
CA ASP A 481 10.49 -34.25 -3.09
C ASP A 481 11.59 -33.41 -3.78
N ASP A 482 12.52 -32.88 -2.99
CA ASP A 482 13.70 -32.16 -3.47
C ASP A 482 14.64 -33.08 -4.26
N ASN A 483 14.62 -34.40 -4.00
CA ASN A 483 15.38 -35.36 -4.79
C ASN A 483 14.82 -35.50 -6.21
N ASP A 484 13.50 -35.39 -6.40
CA ASP A 484 12.91 -35.37 -7.74
C ASP A 484 13.35 -34.14 -8.53
N LEU A 485 13.44 -32.98 -7.87
CA LEU A 485 13.96 -31.74 -8.48
C LEU A 485 15.45 -31.89 -8.84
N ALA A 486 16.24 -32.46 -7.94
CA ALA A 486 17.65 -32.76 -8.17
C ALA A 486 17.84 -33.73 -9.35
N ASP A 487 17.01 -34.77 -9.46
CA ASP A 487 17.04 -35.74 -10.55
C ASP A 487 16.61 -35.14 -11.88
N LYS A 488 15.61 -34.23 -11.89
CA LYS A 488 15.23 -33.46 -13.08
C LYS A 488 16.38 -32.57 -13.54
N LEU A 489 16.98 -31.83 -12.62
CA LEU A 489 18.14 -30.99 -12.91
C LEU A 489 19.28 -31.81 -13.50
N ARG A 490 19.60 -32.95 -12.87
CA ARG A 490 20.61 -33.89 -13.36
C ARG A 490 20.30 -34.39 -14.77
N LYS A 491 19.05 -34.75 -15.06
CA LYS A 491 18.62 -35.18 -16.42
C LYS A 491 18.78 -34.08 -17.45
N ILE A 492 18.46 -32.83 -17.11
CA ILE A 492 18.60 -31.67 -18.00
C ILE A 492 20.07 -31.37 -18.30
N LEU A 493 20.93 -31.47 -17.29
CA LEU A 493 22.36 -31.20 -17.40
C LEU A 493 23.14 -32.35 -18.03
N LYS A 494 22.57 -33.55 -18.06
CA LYS A 494 23.25 -34.74 -18.60
C LYS A 494 23.70 -34.52 -20.03
N GLN A 495 24.97 -34.79 -20.29
CA GLN A 495 25.69 -34.60 -21.55
C GLN A 495 25.76 -33.14 -22.03
N GLN A 496 25.25 -32.17 -21.25
CA GLN A 496 25.34 -30.75 -21.57
C GLN A 496 26.55 -30.14 -20.87
N ARG A 497 27.30 -29.29 -21.58
CA ARG A 497 28.36 -28.50 -20.94
C ARG A 497 27.71 -27.32 -20.22
N TYR A 498 27.85 -27.27 -18.90
CA TYR A 498 27.20 -26.26 -18.07
C TYR A 498 28.17 -25.41 -17.24
N LEU A 499 27.74 -24.18 -16.95
CA LEU A 499 28.36 -23.27 -15.98
C LEU A 499 27.33 -22.88 -14.93
N ILE A 500 27.61 -23.13 -13.65
CA ILE A 500 26.72 -22.74 -12.55
C ILE A 500 27.48 -21.82 -11.61
N VAL A 501 26.93 -20.65 -11.32
CA VAL A 501 27.47 -19.72 -10.32
C VAL A 501 26.72 -19.91 -9.01
N LEU A 502 27.46 -20.18 -7.93
CA LEU A 502 26.97 -20.14 -6.56
C LEU A 502 27.58 -18.91 -5.89
N ASP A 503 26.78 -17.87 -5.77
CA ASP A 503 27.20 -16.54 -5.32
C ASP A 503 27.01 -16.39 -3.80
N ASP A 504 28.02 -15.85 -3.14
CA ASP A 504 28.17 -15.59 -1.70
C ASP A 504 28.06 -16.82 -0.78
N ILE A 505 28.78 -17.90 -1.09
CA ILE A 505 28.77 -19.10 -0.25
C ILE A 505 29.44 -18.85 1.11
N TRP A 506 28.69 -19.18 2.17
CA TRP A 506 29.14 -19.11 3.57
C TRP A 506 29.63 -20.45 4.16
N ASP A 507 29.12 -21.59 3.66
CA ASP A 507 29.49 -22.94 4.11
C ASP A 507 29.42 -23.94 2.94
N LEU A 508 30.37 -24.88 2.88
CA LEU A 508 30.40 -25.96 1.88
C LEU A 508 29.20 -26.92 1.99
N LYS A 509 28.49 -26.94 3.12
CA LYS A 509 27.24 -27.71 3.25
C LYS A 509 26.20 -27.33 2.18
N ALA A 510 26.14 -26.05 1.79
CA ALA A 510 25.25 -25.61 0.72
C ALA A 510 25.59 -26.30 -0.61
N TRP A 511 26.87 -26.32 -0.96
CA TRP A 511 27.37 -27.06 -2.11
C TRP A 511 27.10 -28.57 -2.00
N ASP A 512 27.42 -29.17 -0.84
CA ASP A 512 27.21 -30.60 -0.60
C ASP A 512 25.75 -31.02 -0.76
N SER A 513 24.81 -30.11 -0.49
CA SER A 513 23.38 -30.37 -0.63
C SER A 513 22.94 -30.53 -2.10
N ILE A 514 23.58 -29.84 -3.05
CA ILE A 514 23.19 -29.87 -4.47
C ILE A 514 24.20 -30.58 -5.39
N LYS A 515 25.44 -30.84 -4.96
CA LYS A 515 26.51 -31.40 -5.81
C LYS A 515 26.10 -32.68 -6.56
N HIS A 516 25.26 -33.52 -5.97
CA HIS A 516 24.80 -34.78 -6.58
C HIS A 516 23.83 -34.56 -7.77
N SER A 517 23.19 -33.39 -7.86
CA SER A 517 22.38 -32.98 -9.01
C SER A 517 23.22 -32.48 -10.19
N LEU A 518 24.51 -32.18 -9.96
CA LEU A 518 25.43 -31.55 -10.91
C LEU A 518 26.52 -32.57 -11.32
N GLY A 519 26.13 -33.56 -12.12
CA GLY A 519 26.98 -34.70 -12.48
C GLY A 519 28.18 -34.33 -13.36
N ASP A 520 29.33 -34.95 -13.08
CA ASP A 520 30.52 -34.85 -13.92
C ASP A 520 30.47 -35.83 -15.10
N ASP A 521 29.99 -35.35 -16.24
CA ASP A 521 29.95 -36.11 -17.50
C ASP A 521 31.26 -36.00 -18.31
N LYS A 522 32.33 -35.50 -17.70
CA LYS A 522 33.65 -35.31 -18.33
C LYS A 522 33.58 -34.49 -19.62
N ASN A 523 32.75 -33.46 -19.61
CA ASN A 523 32.49 -32.60 -20.76
C ASN A 523 33.05 -31.18 -20.59
N GLY A 524 33.79 -30.90 -19.50
CA GLY A 524 34.38 -29.59 -19.19
C GLY A 524 33.40 -28.63 -18.52
N SER A 525 32.39 -29.14 -17.80
CA SER A 525 31.49 -28.29 -17.02
C SER A 525 32.22 -27.61 -15.86
N ARG A 526 31.72 -26.45 -15.43
CA ARG A 526 32.36 -25.60 -14.43
C ARG A 526 31.37 -25.08 -13.39
N ILE A 527 31.87 -24.85 -12.19
CA ILE A 527 31.15 -24.15 -11.12
C ILE A 527 31.97 -22.92 -10.72
N ILE A 528 31.33 -21.76 -10.54
CA ILE A 528 31.97 -20.59 -9.95
C ILE A 528 31.46 -20.42 -8.52
N PHE A 529 32.36 -20.30 -7.56
CA PHE A 529 32.04 -19.87 -6.21
C PHE A 529 32.47 -18.43 -6.03
N THR A 530 31.63 -17.63 -5.39
CA THR A 530 32.09 -16.38 -4.75
C THR A 530 31.94 -16.55 -3.24
N SER A 531 32.93 -16.09 -2.46
CA SER A 531 32.87 -16.17 -1.00
C SER A 531 33.68 -15.07 -0.34
N ARG A 532 33.25 -14.65 0.86
CA ARG A 532 34.04 -13.77 1.75
C ARG A 532 35.11 -14.53 2.53
N ILE A 533 35.01 -15.86 2.58
CA ILE A 533 35.82 -16.71 3.45
C ILE A 533 36.91 -17.38 2.62
N ASP A 534 38.14 -16.86 2.69
CA ASP A 534 39.27 -17.38 1.91
C ASP A 534 39.57 -18.85 2.23
N ASP A 535 39.42 -19.24 3.50
CA ASP A 535 39.56 -20.63 3.95
C ASP A 535 38.54 -21.56 3.30
N LEU A 536 37.34 -21.07 2.99
CA LEU A 536 36.31 -21.86 2.30
C LEU A 536 36.68 -22.03 0.82
N ALA A 537 37.05 -20.93 0.17
CA ALA A 537 37.42 -20.92 -1.24
C ALA A 537 38.65 -21.81 -1.52
N SER A 538 39.65 -21.77 -0.62
CA SER A 538 40.84 -22.63 -0.69
C SER A 538 40.57 -24.11 -0.40
N LYS A 539 39.56 -24.43 0.43
CA LYS A 539 39.11 -25.83 0.61
C LYS A 539 38.29 -26.35 -0.57
N ALA A 540 37.53 -25.47 -1.22
CA ALA A 540 36.68 -25.83 -2.35
C ALA A 540 37.47 -26.11 -3.64
N THR A 541 38.64 -25.47 -3.81
CA THR A 541 39.36 -25.44 -5.09
C THR A 541 40.87 -25.58 -4.97
N PRO A 542 41.53 -26.20 -5.97
CA PRO A 542 42.97 -26.11 -6.14
C PRO A 542 43.45 -24.66 -6.21
N GLN A 543 44.70 -24.42 -5.78
CA GLN A 543 45.27 -23.07 -5.70
C GLN A 543 45.31 -22.32 -7.05
N TRP A 544 45.44 -23.03 -8.18
CA TRP A 544 45.47 -22.42 -9.51
C TRP A 544 44.09 -21.92 -10.00
N SER A 545 43.01 -22.40 -9.38
CA SER A 545 41.62 -22.03 -9.66
C SER A 545 41.01 -21.11 -8.60
N LEU A 546 41.82 -20.65 -7.64
CA LEU A 546 41.45 -19.69 -6.60
C LEU A 546 41.89 -18.28 -6.98
N HIS A 547 40.92 -17.40 -7.19
CA HIS A 547 41.12 -15.99 -7.52
C HIS A 547 40.85 -15.12 -6.29
N ARG A 548 41.91 -14.65 -5.65
CA ARG A 548 41.83 -13.66 -4.56
C ARG A 548 41.74 -12.27 -5.16
N LEU A 549 40.60 -11.61 -5.02
CA LEU A 549 40.44 -10.24 -5.49
C LEU A 549 41.28 -9.28 -4.64
N ARG A 550 42.08 -8.47 -5.33
CA ARG A 550 42.79 -7.34 -4.74
C ARG A 550 41.85 -6.14 -4.56
N PRO A 551 42.12 -5.25 -3.60
CA PRO A 551 41.57 -3.90 -3.63
C PRO A 551 41.95 -3.16 -4.92
N LEU A 552 41.13 -2.19 -5.30
CA LEU A 552 41.46 -1.24 -6.37
C LEU A 552 42.73 -0.45 -5.97
N SER A 553 43.55 -0.10 -6.95
CA SER A 553 44.63 0.87 -6.74
C SER A 553 44.05 2.26 -6.45
N ASP A 554 44.89 3.18 -5.97
CA ASP A 554 44.48 4.56 -5.75
C ASP A 554 44.02 5.23 -7.06
N GLU A 555 44.72 4.94 -8.17
CA GLU A 555 44.33 5.40 -9.51
C GLU A 555 43.00 4.81 -9.97
N GLU A 556 42.77 3.51 -9.81
CA GLU A 556 41.52 2.85 -10.19
C GLU A 556 40.34 3.36 -9.34
N SER A 557 40.57 3.57 -8.04
CA SER A 557 39.58 4.15 -7.12
C SER A 557 39.23 5.58 -7.52
N TRP A 558 40.24 6.37 -7.86
CA TRP A 558 40.04 7.74 -8.34
C TRP A 558 39.33 7.79 -9.68
N GLU A 559 39.64 6.87 -10.60
CA GLU A 559 38.94 6.74 -11.88
C GLU A 559 37.47 6.37 -11.69
N LEU A 560 37.18 5.41 -10.82
CA LEU A 560 35.82 5.00 -10.49
C LEU A 560 35.02 6.17 -9.89
N LEU A 561 35.62 6.91 -8.96
CA LEU A 561 35.00 8.08 -8.35
C LEU A 561 34.70 9.16 -9.39
N LYS A 562 35.67 9.48 -10.26
CA LYS A 562 35.50 10.46 -11.35
C LYS A 562 34.37 10.07 -12.29
N VAL A 563 34.31 8.80 -12.71
CA VAL A 563 33.26 8.31 -13.61
C VAL A 563 31.90 8.41 -12.92
N LYS A 564 31.79 8.05 -11.64
CA LYS A 564 30.51 8.16 -10.91
C LYS A 564 30.08 9.61 -10.69
N LEU A 565 31.02 10.53 -10.46
CA LEU A 565 30.73 11.96 -10.31
C LEU A 565 30.39 12.65 -11.63
N SER A 566 30.99 12.25 -12.75
CA SER A 566 30.68 12.83 -14.07
C SER A 566 29.25 12.54 -14.52
N HIS A 567 28.67 11.43 -14.07
CA HIS A 567 27.27 11.10 -14.32
C HIS A 567 26.30 11.90 -13.42
N ALA A 568 26.82 12.56 -12.37
CA ALA A 568 26.04 13.32 -11.39
C ALA A 568 26.18 14.85 -11.56
N HIS A 569 27.08 15.33 -12.42
CA HIS A 569 27.35 16.75 -12.62
C HIS A 569 27.21 17.17 -14.09
N ASP A 570 26.43 18.22 -14.35
CA ASP A 570 26.29 18.85 -15.68
C ASP A 570 27.54 19.66 -16.10
N SER A 571 28.56 19.79 -15.23
CA SER A 571 29.76 20.60 -15.47
C SER A 571 31.04 19.88 -15.01
N PRO A 572 32.17 20.02 -15.73
CA PRO A 572 33.44 19.41 -15.34
C PRO A 572 33.92 19.84 -13.94
N LEU A 573 34.55 18.92 -13.21
CA LEU A 573 35.20 19.23 -11.93
C LEU A 573 36.31 20.27 -12.13
N ASN A 574 36.35 21.32 -11.30
CA ASN A 574 37.46 22.28 -11.29
C ASN A 574 38.72 21.66 -10.63
N HIS A 575 39.87 22.32 -10.78
CA HIS A 575 41.15 21.81 -10.26
C HIS A 575 41.13 21.52 -8.75
N GLU A 576 40.50 22.37 -7.94
CA GLU A 576 40.43 22.21 -6.49
C GLU A 576 39.61 20.97 -6.08
N ARG A 577 38.46 20.74 -6.74
CA ARG A 577 37.67 19.52 -6.52
C ARG A 577 38.40 18.27 -6.99
N LEU A 578 39.16 18.34 -8.08
CA LEU A 578 39.89 17.19 -8.61
C LEU A 578 40.91 16.65 -7.60
N GLU A 579 41.63 17.54 -6.92
CA GLU A 579 42.62 17.19 -5.90
C GLU A 579 41.97 16.52 -4.68
N ILE A 580 40.88 17.10 -4.17
CA ILE A 580 40.12 16.52 -3.06
C ILE A 580 39.51 15.17 -3.46
N THR A 581 39.03 15.04 -4.71
CA THR A 581 38.49 13.76 -5.22
C THR A 581 39.55 12.66 -5.17
N LYS A 582 40.82 12.99 -5.47
CA LYS A 582 41.92 12.04 -5.39
C LYS A 582 42.21 11.63 -3.94
N GLN A 583 42.28 12.61 -3.02
CA GLN A 583 42.47 12.34 -1.59
C GLN A 583 41.34 11.47 -1.01
N ILE A 584 40.09 11.74 -1.39
CA ILE A 584 38.94 10.95 -0.95
C ILE A 584 39.02 9.52 -1.47
N ALA A 585 39.43 9.33 -2.73
CA ALA A 585 39.59 8.00 -3.32
C ALA A 585 40.68 7.18 -2.61
N GLU A 586 41.82 7.79 -2.28
CA GLU A 586 42.88 7.18 -1.48
C GLU A 586 42.34 6.75 -0.09
N ASN A 587 41.53 7.61 0.54
CA ASN A 587 40.93 7.30 1.84
C ASN A 587 39.92 6.14 1.80
N CYS A 588 39.38 5.79 0.62
CA CYS A 588 38.50 4.63 0.44
C CYS A 588 39.24 3.28 0.49
N LYS A 589 40.59 3.29 0.53
CA LYS A 589 41.45 2.09 0.68
C LYS A 589 41.15 0.99 -0.35
N GLY A 590 40.82 1.40 -1.59
CA GLY A 590 40.59 0.48 -2.69
C GLY A 590 39.31 -0.35 -2.62
N LEU A 591 38.34 -0.01 -1.75
CA LEU A 591 37.04 -0.70 -1.68
C LEU A 591 36.03 -0.06 -2.66
N PRO A 592 35.61 -0.76 -3.74
CA PRO A 592 34.66 -0.23 -4.71
C PRO A 592 33.38 0.29 -4.07
N LEU A 593 32.76 -0.48 -3.15
CA LEU A 593 31.51 -0.07 -2.49
C LEU A 593 31.64 1.29 -1.79
N THR A 594 32.73 1.50 -1.05
CA THR A 594 33.02 2.77 -0.37
C THR A 594 33.14 3.91 -1.37
N VAL A 595 33.85 3.70 -2.48
CA VAL A 595 34.01 4.70 -3.55
C VAL A 595 32.67 5.10 -4.15
N VAL A 596 31.80 4.13 -4.49
CA VAL A 596 30.48 4.45 -5.07
C VAL A 596 29.55 5.14 -4.06
N LEU A 597 29.56 4.73 -2.79
CA LEU A 597 28.74 5.38 -1.76
C LEU A 597 29.14 6.84 -1.58
N VAL A 598 30.44 7.11 -1.45
CA VAL A 598 30.96 8.47 -1.40
C VAL A 598 30.54 9.29 -2.63
N ALA A 599 30.64 8.72 -3.83
CA ALA A 599 30.18 9.37 -5.06
C ALA A 599 28.69 9.75 -5.02
N GLY A 600 27.88 9.05 -4.22
CA GLY A 600 26.46 9.35 -4.00
C GLY A 600 26.17 10.45 -2.97
N ILE A 601 27.16 10.81 -2.13
CA ILE A 601 27.01 11.84 -1.06
C ILE A 601 27.43 13.22 -1.57
N LEU A 602 28.53 13.28 -2.32
CA LEU A 602 29.22 14.51 -2.73
C LEU A 602 28.44 15.47 -3.66
N PRO A 603 27.56 15.00 -4.58
CA PRO A 603 26.89 15.89 -5.53
C PRO A 603 26.07 17.00 -4.86
N GLY A 604 26.17 18.22 -5.40
CA GLY A 604 25.43 19.40 -4.91
C GLY A 604 25.96 20.01 -3.60
N LYS A 605 27.13 19.57 -3.12
CA LYS A 605 27.77 20.06 -1.90
C LYS A 605 28.95 20.98 -2.17
N ASP A 606 29.29 21.80 -1.18
CA ASP A 606 30.47 22.66 -1.22
C ASP A 606 31.76 21.88 -0.96
N ILE A 607 32.90 22.54 -1.14
CA ILE A 607 34.20 21.91 -1.06
C ILE A 607 34.63 21.57 0.37
N GLU A 608 34.10 22.28 1.36
CA GLU A 608 34.45 22.05 2.76
C GLU A 608 33.78 20.77 3.26
N PHE A 609 32.53 20.56 2.85
CA PHE A 609 31.82 19.31 3.04
C PHE A 609 32.57 18.12 2.41
N TRP A 610 33.16 18.29 1.24
CA TRP A 610 33.94 17.22 0.60
C TRP A 610 35.17 16.83 1.43
N LYS A 611 35.86 17.81 2.02
CA LYS A 611 37.00 17.55 2.93
C LYS A 611 36.57 16.84 4.20
N ASP A 612 35.44 17.26 4.79
CA ASP A 612 34.87 16.62 5.98
C ASP A 612 34.55 15.14 5.71
N VAL A 613 33.83 14.85 4.61
CA VAL A 613 33.57 13.48 4.15
C VAL A 613 34.88 12.71 3.97
N GLY A 614 35.87 13.30 3.30
CA GLY A 614 37.18 12.68 3.11
C GLY A 614 37.85 12.24 4.41
N SER A 615 37.72 13.03 5.49
CA SER A 615 38.29 12.69 6.79
C SER A 615 37.58 11.50 7.46
N GLN A 616 36.25 11.43 7.36
CA GLN A 616 35.42 10.41 8.01
C GLN A 616 35.47 9.04 7.30
N VAL A 617 35.71 9.04 5.98
CA VAL A 617 35.83 7.81 5.16
C VAL A 617 36.97 6.88 5.62
N SER A 618 37.99 7.44 6.29
CA SER A 618 39.17 6.68 6.73
C SER A 618 38.87 5.60 7.80
N ASN A 619 37.71 5.68 8.47
CA ASN A 619 37.33 4.84 9.61
C ASN A 619 36.80 3.45 9.22
N GLY A 620 36.27 3.28 8.00
CA GLY A 620 35.77 1.98 7.53
C GLY A 620 34.54 2.08 6.64
N CYS A 621 34.12 0.94 6.07
CA CYS A 621 32.96 0.87 5.16
C CYS A 621 31.63 1.18 5.87
N MET A 622 31.46 0.73 7.12
CA MET A 622 30.24 0.99 7.90
C MET A 622 30.07 2.49 8.21
N ASP A 623 31.16 3.21 8.50
CA ASP A 623 31.11 4.65 8.72
C ASP A 623 30.66 5.40 7.48
N VAL A 624 31.08 4.94 6.28
CA VAL A 624 30.62 5.53 5.01
C VAL A 624 29.16 5.22 4.72
N ILE A 625 28.66 4.05 5.12
CA ILE A 625 27.23 3.73 5.04
C ILE A 625 26.44 4.63 6.00
N GLU A 626 26.89 4.79 7.24
CA GLU A 626 26.26 5.67 8.22
C GLU A 626 26.29 7.14 7.77
N LEU A 627 27.41 7.58 7.20
CA LEU A 627 27.55 8.91 6.59
C LEU A 627 26.58 9.09 5.44
N SER A 628 26.47 8.10 4.55
CA SER A 628 25.48 8.09 3.47
C SER A 628 24.09 8.29 4.04
N TYR A 629 23.70 7.49 5.04
CA TYR A 629 22.42 7.58 5.75
C TYR A 629 22.16 8.94 6.41
N LYS A 630 23.16 9.49 7.13
CA LYS A 630 23.10 10.80 7.78
C LYS A 630 22.76 11.89 6.76
N HIS A 631 23.30 11.81 5.55
CA HIS A 631 23.08 12.80 4.50
C HIS A 631 21.91 12.50 3.55
N LEU A 632 21.11 11.44 3.80
CA LEU A 632 19.83 11.31 3.11
C LEU A 632 18.83 12.37 3.57
N PRO A 633 18.06 12.97 2.65
CA PRO A 633 16.83 13.69 2.98
C PRO A 633 15.91 12.86 3.88
N ASP A 634 15.27 13.49 4.85
CA ASP A 634 14.40 12.81 5.84
C ASP A 634 13.30 11.97 5.21
N LYS A 635 12.74 12.43 4.08
CA LYS A 635 11.72 11.73 3.30
C LYS A 635 12.19 10.41 2.68
N LEU A 636 13.50 10.25 2.42
CA LEU A 636 14.08 9.06 1.80
C LEU A 636 14.57 8.03 2.84
N ARG A 637 14.92 8.47 4.06
CA ARG A 637 15.34 7.58 5.15
C ARG A 637 14.36 6.43 5.44
N PRO A 638 13.03 6.63 5.59
CA PRO A 638 12.12 5.53 5.84
C PRO A 638 12.04 4.59 4.63
N CYS A 639 12.12 5.13 3.41
CA CYS A 639 12.09 4.35 2.17
C CYS A 639 13.31 3.41 2.08
N PHE A 640 14.49 3.93 2.46
CA PHE A 640 15.74 3.15 2.52
C PHE A 640 15.70 2.08 3.63
N LEU A 641 15.32 2.45 4.86
CA LEU A 641 15.23 1.49 5.97
C LEU A 641 14.19 0.39 5.72
N TYR A 642 13.16 0.67 4.92
CA TYR A 642 12.13 -0.31 4.58
C TYR A 642 12.68 -1.49 3.76
N PHE A 643 13.87 -1.39 3.15
CA PHE A 643 14.54 -2.55 2.56
C PHE A 643 14.86 -3.64 3.59
N GLY A 644 15.04 -3.28 4.87
CA GLY A 644 15.14 -4.24 5.98
C GLY A 644 13.86 -5.07 6.20
N ALA A 645 12.72 -4.69 5.59
CA ALA A 645 11.51 -5.50 5.58
C ALA A 645 11.53 -6.65 4.54
N PHE A 646 12.54 -6.70 3.66
CA PHE A 646 12.72 -7.79 2.70
C PHE A 646 13.87 -8.70 3.13
N PRO A 647 13.89 -9.99 2.76
CA PRO A 647 15.05 -10.86 3.00
C PRO A 647 16.32 -10.29 2.36
N GLU A 648 17.46 -10.62 2.94
CA GLU A 648 18.77 -10.31 2.37
C GLU A 648 18.88 -10.86 0.94
N ASP A 649 19.55 -10.12 0.05
CA ASP A 649 19.75 -10.42 -1.38
C ASP A 649 18.49 -10.64 -2.24
N ARG A 650 17.28 -10.55 -1.67
CA ARG A 650 16.05 -10.73 -2.43
C ARG A 650 15.85 -9.58 -3.42
N VAL A 651 15.66 -9.93 -4.68
CA VAL A 651 15.24 -9.00 -5.72
C VAL A 651 13.81 -8.54 -5.43
N VAL A 652 13.63 -7.24 -5.18
CA VAL A 652 12.34 -6.64 -4.84
C VAL A 652 11.71 -6.03 -6.09
N ARG A 653 10.44 -6.39 -6.37
CA ARG A 653 9.67 -5.74 -7.45
C ARG A 653 9.39 -4.29 -7.08
N ALA A 654 9.86 -3.35 -7.91
CA ALA A 654 9.75 -1.91 -7.62
C ALA A 654 8.29 -1.47 -7.41
N GLN A 655 7.34 -2.05 -8.16
CA GLN A 655 5.91 -1.76 -7.98
C GLN A 655 5.37 -2.19 -6.61
N LYS A 656 5.84 -3.31 -6.04
CA LYS A 656 5.44 -3.76 -4.70
C LYS A 656 6.01 -2.82 -3.64
N LEU A 657 7.30 -2.52 -3.74
CA LEU A 657 8.00 -1.60 -2.83
C LEU A 657 7.33 -0.22 -2.77
N MET A 658 7.08 0.40 -3.92
CA MET A 658 6.38 1.70 -3.98
C MET A 658 4.96 1.64 -3.42
N SER A 659 4.25 0.52 -3.62
CA SER A 659 2.90 0.34 -3.09
C SER A 659 2.93 0.25 -1.56
N LEU A 660 3.93 -0.43 -0.99
CA LEU A 660 4.15 -0.47 0.45
C LEU A 660 4.51 0.92 0.99
N TRP A 661 5.44 1.65 0.38
CA TRP A 661 5.78 3.03 0.80
C TRP A 661 4.58 3.98 0.81
N ILE A 662 3.69 3.85 -0.18
CA ILE A 662 2.43 4.61 -0.21
C ILE A 662 1.50 4.19 0.92
N GLY A 663 1.29 2.88 1.12
CA GLY A 663 0.46 2.36 2.21
C GLY A 663 0.97 2.76 3.60
N GLU A 664 2.29 2.78 3.79
CA GLU A 664 2.97 3.24 5.01
C GLU A 664 2.88 4.76 5.22
N GLY A 665 2.55 5.52 4.17
CA GLY A 665 2.50 6.99 4.21
C GLY A 665 3.85 7.69 4.11
N PHE A 666 4.86 7.05 3.54
CA PHE A 666 6.16 7.71 3.31
C PHE A 666 6.12 8.73 2.17
N ILE A 667 5.13 8.61 1.29
CA ILE A 667 4.98 9.45 0.11
C ILE A 667 3.94 10.53 0.39
N PRO A 668 4.33 11.83 0.40
CA PRO A 668 3.40 12.93 0.64
C PRO A 668 2.45 13.13 -0.55
N ARG A 669 1.26 13.66 -0.29
CA ARG A 669 0.30 14.03 -1.34
C ARG A 669 0.62 15.44 -1.84
N ASP A 670 1.09 15.53 -3.08
CA ASP A 670 1.51 16.79 -3.72
C ASP A 670 0.35 17.49 -4.48
N GLY A 671 -0.79 16.82 -4.65
CA GLY A 671 -1.96 17.31 -5.41
C GLY A 671 -1.73 17.46 -6.93
N LYS A 672 -0.48 17.66 -7.37
CA LYS A 672 -0.05 17.87 -8.76
C LYS A 672 0.50 16.61 -9.42
N LYS A 673 1.24 15.79 -8.66
CA LYS A 673 1.85 14.55 -9.14
C LYS A 673 1.15 13.33 -8.55
N SER A 674 1.13 12.24 -9.32
CA SER A 674 0.74 10.91 -8.82
C SER A 674 1.69 10.47 -7.69
N LEU A 675 1.13 9.82 -6.65
CA LEU A 675 1.94 9.23 -5.57
C LEU A 675 2.95 8.21 -6.10
N PHE A 676 2.59 7.44 -7.12
CA PHE A 676 3.52 6.47 -7.70
C PHE A 676 4.64 7.15 -8.47
N LYS A 677 4.42 8.34 -9.03
CA LYS A 677 5.49 9.10 -9.67
C LYS A 677 6.45 9.65 -8.62
N ILE A 678 5.95 10.17 -7.50
CA ILE A 678 6.80 10.63 -6.38
C ILE A 678 7.58 9.46 -5.79
N ALA A 679 6.94 8.30 -5.60
CA ALA A 679 7.60 7.09 -5.11
C ALA A 679 8.69 6.58 -6.07
N GLU A 680 8.45 6.66 -7.38
CA GLU A 680 9.45 6.34 -8.40
C GLU A 680 10.62 7.33 -8.36
N ASP A 681 10.34 8.63 -8.23
CA ASP A 681 11.37 9.67 -8.07
C ASP A 681 12.22 9.41 -6.81
N TYR A 682 11.61 8.99 -5.69
CA TYR A 682 12.34 8.62 -4.46
C TYR A 682 13.22 7.39 -4.66
N LEU A 683 12.73 6.37 -5.38
CA LEU A 683 13.53 5.19 -5.71
C LEU A 683 14.71 5.55 -6.61
N PHE A 684 14.51 6.43 -7.59
CA PHE A 684 15.59 6.96 -8.42
C PHE A 684 16.61 7.77 -7.61
N ASP A 685 16.17 8.60 -6.66
CA ASP A 685 17.08 9.34 -5.78
C ASP A 685 17.96 8.40 -4.95
N LEU A 686 17.42 7.28 -4.45
CA LEU A 686 18.20 6.26 -3.75
C LEU A 686 19.20 5.55 -4.68
N ILE A 687 18.83 5.30 -5.93
CA ILE A 687 19.71 4.72 -6.96
C ILE A 687 20.83 5.69 -7.33
N ASN A 688 20.51 6.97 -7.54
CA ASN A 688 21.49 8.01 -7.87
C ASN A 688 22.49 8.24 -6.74
N ARG A 689 22.11 7.91 -5.50
CA ARG A 689 22.99 7.90 -4.32
C ARG A 689 23.76 6.59 -4.13
N ASN A 690 23.66 5.66 -5.09
CA ASN A 690 24.29 4.33 -5.06
C ASN A 690 23.88 3.45 -3.86
N LEU A 691 22.74 3.72 -3.23
CA LEU A 691 22.21 2.92 -2.12
C LEU A 691 21.35 1.75 -2.58
N VAL A 692 20.82 1.84 -3.81
CA VAL A 692 19.93 0.83 -4.40
C VAL A 692 20.45 0.47 -5.79
N ILE A 693 20.47 -0.82 -6.09
CA ILE A 693 20.94 -1.40 -7.35
C ILE A 693 19.72 -1.79 -8.20
N ILE A 694 19.75 -1.43 -9.48
CA ILE A 694 18.74 -1.88 -10.46
C ILE A 694 19.09 -3.30 -10.89
N GLU A 695 18.21 -4.26 -10.65
CA GLU A 695 18.41 -5.65 -11.10
C GLU A 695 17.68 -5.93 -12.42
N GLU A 696 16.49 -5.37 -12.59
CA GLU A 696 15.75 -5.52 -13.84
C GLU A 696 15.19 -4.18 -14.32
N ARG A 697 15.39 -3.89 -15.60
CA ARG A 697 14.71 -2.81 -16.32
C ARG A 697 13.46 -3.32 -17.03
N SER A 698 12.45 -2.47 -17.09
CA SER A 698 11.26 -2.64 -17.92
C SER A 698 11.62 -2.50 -19.40
N SER A 699 10.69 -2.84 -20.30
CA SER A 699 10.90 -2.76 -21.75
C SER A 699 11.18 -1.34 -22.28
N ILE A 700 10.92 -0.30 -21.49
CA ILE A 700 11.22 1.10 -21.82
C ILE A 700 12.33 1.70 -20.93
N GLY A 701 13.08 0.85 -20.22
CA GLY A 701 14.23 1.29 -19.40
C GLY A 701 13.91 1.75 -17.98
N GLY A 702 12.63 1.91 -17.61
CA GLY A 702 12.21 2.19 -16.22
C GLY A 702 12.47 1.01 -15.26
N ILE A 703 12.42 1.24 -13.95
CA ILE A 703 12.83 0.23 -12.95
C ILE A 703 11.73 -0.83 -12.77
N LYS A 704 12.05 -2.10 -13.04
CA LYS A 704 11.14 -3.24 -12.85
C LYS A 704 11.41 -3.94 -11.52
N ALA A 705 12.68 -4.15 -11.18
CA ALA A 705 13.10 -4.72 -9.92
C ALA A 705 14.44 -4.13 -9.47
N CYS A 706 14.64 -4.08 -8.16
CA CYS A 706 15.81 -3.52 -7.51
C CYS A 706 16.21 -4.35 -6.29
N ARG A 707 17.43 -4.16 -5.80
CA ARG A 707 17.90 -4.71 -4.53
C ARG A 707 18.83 -3.71 -3.84
N VAL A 708 19.16 -3.98 -2.58
CA VAL A 708 20.24 -3.30 -1.86
C VAL A 708 21.43 -4.25 -1.73
N HIS A 709 22.63 -3.71 -1.58
CA HIS A 709 23.81 -4.50 -1.25
C HIS A 709 23.65 -5.08 0.17
N ASP A 710 24.16 -6.29 0.43
CA ASP A 710 24.10 -6.96 1.74
C ASP A 710 24.52 -6.07 2.94
N LEU A 711 25.68 -5.42 2.91
CA LEU A 711 26.11 -4.50 3.98
C LEU A 711 25.15 -3.32 4.19
N LEU A 712 24.49 -2.83 3.13
CA LEU A 712 23.47 -1.79 3.25
C LEU A 712 22.18 -2.37 3.84
N HIS A 713 21.85 -3.62 3.52
CA HIS A 713 20.73 -4.33 4.11
C HIS A 713 20.94 -4.58 5.61
N ASP A 714 22.12 -5.06 6.01
CA ASP A 714 22.53 -5.22 7.41
C ASP A 714 22.42 -3.90 8.17
N PHE A 715 22.93 -2.82 7.58
CA PHE A 715 22.78 -1.48 8.14
C PHE A 715 21.31 -1.11 8.30
N CYS A 716 20.47 -1.32 7.27
CA CYS A 716 19.04 -1.04 7.35
C CYS A 716 18.36 -1.84 8.46
N LEU A 717 18.71 -3.11 8.64
CA LEU A 717 18.16 -3.98 9.68
C LEU A 717 18.51 -3.45 11.08
N VAL A 718 19.80 -3.24 11.35
CA VAL A 718 20.28 -2.75 12.65
C VAL A 718 19.70 -1.37 12.93
N LYS A 719 19.79 -0.46 11.95
CA LYS A 719 19.30 0.91 12.11
C LYS A 719 17.79 0.97 12.29
N ALA A 720 17.03 0.13 11.60
CA ALA A 720 15.59 0.07 11.77
C ALA A 720 15.18 -0.45 13.16
N GLN A 721 15.96 -1.36 13.75
CA GLN A 721 15.75 -1.81 15.13
C GLN A 721 16.10 -0.70 16.13
N ASP A 722 17.26 -0.05 15.98
CA ASP A 722 17.72 1.04 16.83
C ASP A 722 16.74 2.23 16.83
N ASP A 723 16.22 2.57 15.65
CA ASP A 723 15.25 3.66 15.46
C ASP A 723 13.80 3.23 15.74
N LYS A 724 13.58 1.99 16.18
CA LYS A 724 12.25 1.38 16.46
C LYS A 724 11.30 1.49 15.26
N PHE A 725 11.86 1.46 14.07
CA PHE A 725 11.14 1.60 12.80
C PHE A 725 10.47 0.29 12.38
N LEU A 726 11.15 -0.84 12.58
CA LEU A 726 10.71 -2.17 12.15
C LEU A 726 11.23 -3.23 13.14
N GLN A 727 10.35 -4.11 13.61
CA GLN A 727 10.74 -5.32 14.33
C GLN A 727 10.57 -6.56 13.45
N LEU A 728 11.61 -7.40 13.43
CA LEU A 728 11.65 -8.70 12.78
C LEU A 728 11.40 -9.82 13.80
N LEU A 729 10.51 -10.76 13.47
CA LEU A 729 10.22 -11.95 14.29
C LEU A 729 10.62 -13.21 13.51
N HIS A 730 11.52 -14.02 14.08
CA HIS A 730 11.92 -15.32 13.55
C HIS A 730 11.32 -16.49 14.35
N ASP A 731 11.34 -17.70 13.78
CA ASP A 731 10.84 -18.93 14.45
C ASP A 731 11.44 -19.17 15.85
N LYS A 732 12.71 -18.80 16.03
CA LYS A 732 13.42 -18.94 17.32
C LYS A 732 12.89 -17.99 18.40
N ASP A 733 12.29 -16.88 17.99
CA ASP A 733 11.71 -15.89 18.90
C ASP A 733 10.31 -16.29 19.35
N ILE A 734 9.67 -17.23 18.61
CA ILE A 734 8.31 -17.72 18.84
C ILE A 734 8.29 -18.90 19.83
N SER A 735 9.39 -19.64 19.99
CA SER A 735 9.46 -20.90 20.76
C SER A 735 9.60 -20.75 22.27
N HIS A 736 9.67 -19.53 22.80
CA HIS A 736 9.63 -19.25 24.22
C HIS A 736 8.33 -18.48 24.53
N SER A 737 7.77 -18.69 25.72
CA SER A 737 6.58 -18.02 26.26
C SER A 737 6.67 -16.47 26.38
N SER A 738 7.61 -15.87 25.65
CA SER A 738 7.97 -14.45 25.52
C SER A 738 7.16 -13.71 24.45
N LEU A 739 6.44 -14.39 23.55
CA LEU A 739 5.36 -13.76 22.76
C LEU A 739 4.01 -13.78 23.47
N LYS A 740 4.00 -13.90 24.81
CA LYS A 740 3.00 -13.11 25.53
C LYS A 740 3.36 -11.67 25.21
N LEU A 741 2.71 -11.11 24.19
CA LEU A 741 2.25 -9.72 24.21
C LEU A 741 1.37 -9.61 25.45
N ASN A 742 2.00 -9.68 26.62
CA ASN A 742 1.37 -9.56 27.91
C ASN A 742 0.79 -8.17 27.87
N PRO A 743 -0.50 -7.97 28.24
CA PRO A 743 -1.08 -6.64 28.32
C PRO A 743 -0.32 -5.71 29.30
N THR A 744 0.66 -6.24 30.04
CA THR A 744 1.50 -5.53 31.01
C THR A 744 2.96 -5.26 30.56
N THR A 745 3.46 -5.85 29.46
CA THR A 745 4.83 -5.56 28.97
C THR A 745 4.78 -4.60 27.79
N ARG A 746 5.13 -3.33 28.08
CA ARG A 746 5.09 -2.11 27.25
C ARG A 746 6.01 -2.07 26.00
N ASN A 747 6.15 -3.17 25.26
CA ASN A 747 6.98 -3.20 24.03
C ASN A 747 6.09 -3.19 22.76
N GLU A 748 5.44 -2.05 22.53
CA GLU A 748 4.55 -1.72 21.40
C GLU A 748 5.23 -1.44 20.05
N ASN A 749 5.40 -2.42 19.16
CA ASN A 749 6.00 -2.20 17.82
C ASN A 749 5.07 -1.50 16.83
N TYR A 750 5.59 -0.50 16.11
CA TYR A 750 4.82 0.20 15.08
C TYR A 750 4.71 -0.59 13.76
N ARG A 751 5.79 -1.29 13.36
CA ARG A 751 5.82 -2.16 12.16
C ARG A 751 6.37 -3.53 12.52
N LEU A 752 5.64 -4.55 12.14
CA LEU A 752 6.00 -5.94 12.35
C LEU A 752 6.26 -6.63 11.02
N ARG A 753 7.41 -7.31 10.98
CA ARG A 753 7.73 -8.28 9.94
C ARG A 753 7.80 -9.67 10.55
N ILE A 754 7.07 -10.60 9.96
CA ILE A 754 7.10 -12.01 10.34
C ILE A 754 7.94 -12.78 9.32
N ASN A 755 8.98 -13.44 9.81
CA ASN A 755 9.88 -14.32 9.07
C ASN A 755 9.95 -15.67 9.79
N ALA A 756 8.78 -16.28 9.94
CA ALA A 756 8.53 -17.47 10.74
C ALA A 756 7.31 -18.22 10.19
N GLU A 757 7.14 -19.49 10.57
CA GLU A 757 5.96 -20.28 10.21
C GLU A 757 4.68 -19.57 10.68
N TRP A 758 3.84 -19.17 9.73
CA TRP A 758 2.62 -18.40 10.00
C TRP A 758 1.71 -19.08 11.04
N ILE A 759 1.59 -20.42 10.99
CA ILE A 759 0.80 -21.19 11.96
C ILE A 759 1.31 -20.97 13.38
N ARG A 760 2.63 -21.06 13.60
CA ARG A 760 3.21 -20.88 14.93
C ARG A 760 2.91 -19.48 15.46
N PHE A 761 3.04 -18.47 14.61
CA PHE A 761 2.68 -17.10 14.99
C PHE A 761 1.22 -17.00 15.41
N VAL A 762 0.28 -17.52 14.62
CA VAL A 762 -1.16 -17.50 14.94
C VAL A 762 -1.47 -18.27 16.23
N GLU A 763 -0.83 -19.43 16.44
CA GLU A 763 -1.00 -20.26 17.65
C GLU A 763 -0.58 -19.53 18.93
N THR A 764 0.33 -18.55 18.86
CA THR A 764 0.70 -17.72 20.03
C THR A 764 -0.40 -16.75 20.46
N LYS A 765 -1.46 -16.56 19.65
CA LYS A 765 -2.53 -15.57 19.86
C LYS A 765 -1.99 -14.17 20.15
N PRO A 766 -1.21 -13.59 19.23
CA PRO A 766 -0.55 -12.33 19.46
C PRO A 766 -1.55 -11.17 19.47
N SER A 767 -1.30 -10.16 20.30
CA SER A 767 -2.10 -8.92 20.34
C SER A 767 -1.28 -7.72 19.86
N GLY A 768 -1.77 -6.99 18.86
CA GLY A 768 -1.04 -5.90 18.22
C GLY A 768 -1.78 -4.58 18.24
N ARG A 769 -2.18 -4.12 19.44
CA ARG A 769 -3.04 -2.93 19.61
C ARG A 769 -2.45 -1.64 19.02
N TYR A 770 -1.12 -1.56 18.90
CA TYR A 770 -0.40 -0.35 18.42
C TYR A 770 0.31 -0.58 17.08
N VAL A 771 0.17 -1.78 16.52
CA VAL A 771 0.82 -2.15 15.28
C VAL A 771 0.10 -1.49 14.11
N ARG A 772 0.84 -0.79 13.25
CA ARG A 772 0.34 -0.12 12.05
C ARG A 772 0.69 -0.84 10.76
N SER A 773 1.66 -1.73 10.80
CA SER A 773 2.07 -2.51 9.64
C SER A 773 2.35 -3.94 10.03
N LEU A 774 1.74 -4.87 9.30
CA LEU A 774 1.98 -6.30 9.43
C LEU A 774 2.30 -6.86 8.05
N VAL A 775 3.58 -7.20 7.86
CA VAL A 775 4.08 -7.79 6.62
C VAL A 775 4.57 -9.20 6.93
N VAL A 776 3.93 -10.19 6.31
CA VAL A 776 4.39 -11.57 6.39
C VAL A 776 5.24 -11.86 5.18
N VAL A 777 6.46 -12.33 5.45
CA VAL A 777 7.37 -12.81 4.41
C VAL A 777 7.49 -14.31 4.59
N GLY A 778 6.81 -15.05 3.74
CA GLY A 778 7.05 -16.47 3.52
C GLY A 778 7.96 -16.67 2.31
N ASP A 779 8.61 -17.82 2.28
CA ASP A 779 9.07 -18.40 1.02
C ASP A 779 7.83 -18.57 0.13
N GLU A 780 7.90 -18.16 -1.15
CA GLU A 780 6.75 -18.17 -2.07
C GLU A 780 6.25 -19.60 -2.38
N GLU A 781 6.81 -20.63 -1.72
CA GLU A 781 6.84 -22.02 -2.16
C GLU A 781 5.95 -22.99 -1.37
N ASP A 782 5.24 -22.55 -0.32
CA ASP A 782 4.22 -23.38 0.34
C ASP A 782 2.89 -23.37 -0.45
N GLU A 783 2.95 -23.60 -1.76
CA GLU A 783 1.75 -23.84 -2.57
C GLU A 783 1.00 -25.11 -2.13
N GLU A 784 1.71 -26.05 -1.51
CA GLU A 784 1.19 -27.31 -0.98
C GLU A 784 0.75 -27.25 0.48
N SER A 785 0.85 -26.09 1.14
CA SER A 785 0.13 -25.91 2.40
C SER A 785 -1.36 -26.20 2.13
N LYS A 786 -1.93 -27.15 2.89
CA LYS A 786 -3.37 -27.14 3.17
C LYS A 786 -3.63 -25.69 3.58
N GLY A 787 -4.43 -24.97 2.79
CA GLY A 787 -4.49 -23.52 2.94
C GLY A 787 -4.82 -23.21 4.40
N PHE A 788 -4.23 -22.15 4.92
CA PHE A 788 -4.29 -21.87 6.33
C PHE A 788 -5.74 -21.51 6.70
N PRO A 789 -6.26 -22.00 7.83
CA PRO A 789 -7.55 -21.54 8.31
C PRO A 789 -7.54 -20.01 8.44
N CYS A 790 -8.71 -19.39 8.28
CA CYS A 790 -8.84 -17.94 8.43
C CYS A 790 -8.30 -17.50 9.81
N PRO A 791 -7.30 -16.60 9.88
CA PRO A 791 -6.73 -16.14 11.13
C PRO A 791 -7.59 -15.02 11.74
N SER A 792 -8.87 -15.29 12.00
CA SER A 792 -9.83 -14.30 12.50
C SER A 792 -9.37 -13.63 13.80
N ASP A 793 -8.65 -14.37 14.66
CA ASP A 793 -8.06 -13.83 15.90
C ASP A 793 -7.02 -12.73 15.62
N ILE A 794 -6.22 -12.86 14.55
CA ILE A 794 -5.27 -11.83 14.12
C ILE A 794 -6.01 -10.60 13.61
N PHE A 795 -7.01 -10.79 12.74
CA PHE A 795 -7.79 -9.66 12.20
C PHE A 795 -8.50 -8.88 13.31
N ASN A 796 -8.98 -9.58 14.34
CA ASN A 796 -9.58 -8.95 15.50
C ASN A 796 -8.56 -8.26 16.43
N SER A 797 -7.32 -8.75 16.49
CA SER A 797 -6.29 -8.23 17.41
C SER A 797 -5.44 -7.10 16.83
N PHE A 798 -5.49 -6.88 15.51
CA PHE A 798 -4.70 -5.90 14.76
C PHE A 798 -5.59 -4.94 13.96
N ARG A 799 -6.62 -4.36 14.60
CA ARG A 799 -7.61 -3.47 13.95
C ARG A 799 -7.05 -2.13 13.45
N LEU A 800 -5.88 -1.79 13.95
CA LEU A 800 -5.24 -0.50 13.81
C LEU A 800 -4.23 -0.43 12.65
N LEU A 801 -4.17 -1.45 11.81
CA LEU A 801 -3.26 -1.54 10.66
C LEU A 801 -3.57 -0.51 9.56
N ASN A 802 -2.51 0.08 9.03
CA ASN A 802 -2.46 0.81 7.76
C ASN A 802 -2.01 -0.11 6.61
N VAL A 803 -1.14 -1.08 6.89
CA VAL A 803 -0.60 -2.03 5.92
C VAL A 803 -0.80 -3.46 6.43
N LEU A 804 -1.47 -4.28 5.62
CA LEU A 804 -1.59 -5.72 5.81
C LEU A 804 -1.13 -6.43 4.54
N ASP A 805 0.03 -7.07 4.59
CA ASP A 805 0.57 -7.88 3.49
C ASP A 805 0.66 -9.35 3.91
N LEU A 806 -0.32 -10.12 3.47
CA LEU A 806 -0.41 -11.58 3.59
C LEU A 806 -0.34 -12.24 2.20
N GLU A 807 0.32 -11.61 1.22
CA GLU A 807 0.40 -12.12 -0.18
C GLU A 807 0.99 -13.53 -0.25
N CYS A 808 1.90 -13.88 0.67
CA CYS A 808 2.51 -15.20 0.75
C CYS A 808 1.66 -16.25 1.49
N ILE A 809 0.53 -15.87 2.07
CA ILE A 809 -0.31 -16.76 2.89
C ILE A 809 -1.58 -17.14 2.14
N LYS A 810 -1.70 -18.43 1.80
CA LYS A 810 -2.90 -18.99 1.16
C LYS A 810 -3.99 -19.29 2.19
N ILE A 811 -4.94 -18.37 2.37
CA ILE A 811 -6.07 -18.54 3.30
C ILE A 811 -7.10 -19.52 2.68
N ASP A 812 -7.39 -20.64 3.35
CA ASP A 812 -8.45 -21.61 2.96
C ASP A 812 -9.85 -21.16 3.40
N ALA A 813 -10.21 -19.94 3.04
CA ALA A 813 -11.51 -19.35 3.31
C ALA A 813 -11.91 -18.42 2.14
N PRO A 814 -13.19 -18.02 2.02
CA PRO A 814 -13.57 -16.85 1.22
C PRO A 814 -12.90 -15.57 1.77
N PHE A 815 -13.21 -14.42 1.17
CA PHE A 815 -12.73 -13.14 1.67
C PHE A 815 -13.08 -12.99 3.17
N PRO A 816 -12.10 -12.77 4.06
CA PRO A 816 -12.35 -12.62 5.50
C PRO A 816 -13.03 -11.28 5.80
N GLU A 817 -14.30 -11.33 6.21
CA GLU A 817 -15.10 -10.14 6.48
C GLU A 817 -14.52 -9.31 7.64
N GLU A 818 -13.82 -9.94 8.58
CA GLU A 818 -13.16 -9.27 9.72
C GLU A 818 -12.09 -8.26 9.26
N VAL A 819 -11.54 -8.40 8.05
CA VAL A 819 -10.61 -7.40 7.48
C VAL A 819 -11.30 -6.05 7.29
N THR A 820 -12.62 -6.03 7.07
CA THR A 820 -13.40 -4.78 6.92
C THR A 820 -13.49 -3.95 8.21
N LEU A 821 -13.14 -4.54 9.35
CA LEU A 821 -13.03 -3.83 10.64
C LEU A 821 -11.80 -2.92 10.73
N MET A 822 -10.80 -3.11 9.86
CA MET A 822 -9.57 -2.31 9.84
C MET A 822 -9.76 -1.01 9.06
N VAL A 823 -10.60 -0.10 9.55
CA VAL A 823 -10.95 1.15 8.84
C VAL A 823 -9.76 2.09 8.55
N ASN A 824 -8.60 1.83 9.16
CA ASN A 824 -7.36 2.58 8.91
C ASN A 824 -6.52 2.04 7.74
N LEU A 825 -6.91 0.90 7.17
CA LEU A 825 -6.14 0.20 6.16
C LEU A 825 -6.01 1.01 4.86
N ARG A 826 -4.78 1.11 4.37
CA ARG A 826 -4.38 1.79 3.13
C ARG A 826 -3.82 0.82 2.10
N TYR A 827 -3.21 -0.26 2.56
CA TYR A 827 -2.70 -1.35 1.73
C TYR A 827 -3.24 -2.69 2.25
N LEU A 828 -3.91 -3.43 1.37
CA LEU A 828 -4.36 -4.79 1.62
C LEU A 828 -3.81 -5.72 0.53
N ALA A 829 -3.04 -6.72 0.92
CA ALA A 829 -2.68 -7.84 0.06
C ALA A 829 -3.02 -9.16 0.74
N ILE A 830 -3.91 -9.95 0.15
CA ILE A 830 -4.29 -11.28 0.65
C ILE A 830 -4.36 -12.28 -0.50
N GLN A 831 -4.11 -13.55 -0.21
CA GLN A 831 -4.32 -14.66 -1.13
C GLN A 831 -5.35 -15.62 -0.53
N CYS A 832 -6.40 -15.92 -1.29
CA CYS A 832 -7.48 -16.81 -0.84
C CYS A 832 -7.52 -18.06 -1.74
N LYS A 833 -7.90 -19.23 -1.22
CA LYS A 833 -7.86 -20.53 -1.94
C LYS A 833 -9.21 -21.05 -2.49
N ARG A 834 -10.37 -20.68 -1.91
CA ARG A 834 -11.68 -21.26 -2.30
C ARG A 834 -12.38 -20.51 -3.44
N GLY A 835 -12.21 -21.05 -4.65
CA GLY A 835 -12.73 -20.66 -5.98
C GLY A 835 -14.21 -20.33 -6.13
N ASP A 836 -15.06 -21.06 -5.44
CA ASP A 836 -16.47 -21.27 -5.77
C ASP A 836 -17.43 -20.29 -5.07
N ARG A 837 -16.92 -19.45 -4.14
CA ARG A 837 -17.71 -18.46 -3.36
C ARG A 837 -16.98 -17.14 -3.13
N TYR A 838 -16.21 -16.66 -4.11
CA TYR A 838 -15.53 -15.36 -4.01
C TYR A 838 -16.50 -14.18 -4.16
N VAL A 839 -17.20 -13.83 -3.10
CA VAL A 839 -17.93 -12.56 -3.01
C VAL A 839 -17.15 -11.68 -2.06
N VAL A 840 -16.61 -10.57 -2.56
CA VAL A 840 -16.11 -9.51 -1.68
C VAL A 840 -17.34 -8.90 -1.01
N PRO A 841 -17.42 -8.85 0.33
CA PRO A 841 -18.61 -8.39 1.02
C PRO A 841 -18.81 -6.90 0.81
N SER A 842 -20.06 -6.43 0.88
CA SER A 842 -20.39 -5.00 0.71
C SER A 842 -19.72 -4.10 1.76
N SER A 843 -19.39 -4.67 2.92
CA SER A 843 -18.61 -4.06 4.01
C SER A 843 -17.19 -3.64 3.59
N ILE A 844 -16.69 -4.06 2.42
CA ILE A 844 -15.41 -3.56 1.87
C ILE A 844 -15.37 -2.02 1.75
N ALA A 845 -16.53 -1.37 1.58
CA ALA A 845 -16.63 0.08 1.53
C ALA A 845 -16.28 0.78 2.85
N GLU A 846 -16.28 0.05 3.98
CA GLU A 846 -15.78 0.58 5.26
C GLU A 846 -14.26 0.80 5.24
N LEU A 847 -13.54 0.18 4.30
CA LEU A 847 -12.13 0.45 4.03
C LEU A 847 -11.96 1.69 3.13
N TRP A 848 -12.61 2.80 3.49
CA TRP A 848 -12.64 4.03 2.70
C TRP A 848 -11.27 4.71 2.57
N LYS A 849 -10.31 4.41 3.45
CA LYS A 849 -8.91 4.86 3.36
C LYS A 849 -8.04 4.00 2.44
N LEU A 850 -8.57 2.89 1.92
CA LEU A 850 -7.79 1.95 1.14
C LEU A 850 -7.35 2.57 -0.18
N GLU A 851 -6.03 2.55 -0.42
CA GLU A 851 -5.40 3.08 -1.63
C GLU A 851 -4.96 1.96 -2.57
N ILE A 852 -4.55 0.82 -2.00
CA ILE A 852 -4.06 -0.34 -2.74
C ILE A 852 -4.81 -1.59 -2.26
N LEU A 853 -5.55 -2.21 -3.19
CA LEU A 853 -6.25 -3.47 -2.98
C LEU A 853 -5.65 -4.55 -3.86
N ARG A 854 -5.08 -5.58 -3.24
CA ARG A 854 -4.61 -6.78 -3.92
C ARG A 854 -5.28 -8.02 -3.33
N ILE A 855 -5.98 -8.76 -4.17
CA ILE A 855 -6.61 -10.03 -3.80
C ILE A 855 -6.22 -11.07 -4.82
N GLU A 856 -5.36 -11.99 -4.43
CA GLU A 856 -4.96 -13.10 -5.29
C GLU A 856 -5.92 -14.28 -5.10
N SER A 857 -6.37 -14.86 -6.22
CA SER A 857 -7.30 -16.00 -6.25
C SER A 857 -6.80 -17.05 -7.24
N PRO A 858 -7.13 -18.34 -7.04
CA PRO A 858 -6.69 -19.42 -7.89
C PRO A 858 -7.30 -19.30 -9.30
N PRO A 859 -6.64 -19.89 -10.31
CA PRO A 859 -7.13 -19.89 -11.68
C PRO A 859 -8.55 -20.49 -11.77
N GLY A 860 -9.53 -19.69 -12.22
CA GLY A 860 -10.92 -20.12 -12.43
C GLY A 860 -11.92 -19.67 -11.37
N GLY A 861 -11.46 -19.07 -10.25
CA GLY A 861 -12.33 -18.29 -9.37
C GLY A 861 -12.68 -16.95 -10.03
N ASN A 862 -13.96 -16.59 -10.03
CA ASN A 862 -14.43 -15.32 -10.58
C ASN A 862 -14.95 -14.42 -9.45
N PRO A 863 -14.08 -13.75 -8.67
CA PRO A 863 -14.51 -12.81 -7.64
C PRO A 863 -15.51 -11.78 -8.16
N PHE A 864 -16.59 -11.61 -7.40
CA PHE A 864 -17.57 -10.55 -7.63
C PHE A 864 -17.23 -9.35 -6.74
N LEU A 865 -17.13 -8.16 -7.34
CA LEU A 865 -17.03 -6.90 -6.59
C LEU A 865 -18.43 -6.34 -6.32
N PRO A 866 -18.77 -6.00 -5.06
CA PRO A 866 -20.07 -5.44 -4.72
C PRO A 866 -20.22 -4.01 -5.26
N ARG A 867 -21.46 -3.53 -5.47
CA ARG A 867 -21.72 -2.13 -5.90
C ARG A 867 -21.11 -1.09 -4.95
N THR A 868 -21.00 -1.41 -3.66
CA THR A 868 -20.37 -0.54 -2.67
C THR A 868 -18.87 -0.27 -2.93
N PHE A 869 -18.21 -1.06 -3.78
CA PHE A 869 -16.84 -0.81 -4.25
C PHE A 869 -16.68 0.61 -4.82
N TRP A 870 -17.69 1.14 -5.49
CA TRP A 870 -17.67 2.48 -6.08
C TRP A 870 -17.58 3.61 -5.04
N LEU A 871 -17.85 3.33 -3.76
CA LEU A 871 -17.71 4.29 -2.66
C LEU A 871 -16.25 4.49 -2.21
N MET A 872 -15.32 3.62 -2.64
CA MET A 872 -13.93 3.62 -2.19
C MET A 872 -13.07 4.63 -2.99
N LYS A 873 -13.33 5.93 -2.82
CA LYS A 873 -12.75 7.04 -3.62
C LYS A 873 -11.23 7.21 -3.53
N ASN A 874 -10.60 6.64 -2.51
CA ASN A 874 -9.15 6.71 -2.30
C ASN A 874 -8.38 5.62 -3.05
N LEU A 875 -9.05 4.66 -3.70
CA LEU A 875 -8.38 3.59 -4.44
C LEU A 875 -7.55 4.14 -5.60
N ARG A 876 -6.29 3.71 -5.64
CA ARG A 876 -5.30 4.05 -6.68
C ARG A 876 -4.89 2.83 -7.49
N ARG A 877 -4.82 1.66 -6.84
CA ARG A 877 -4.49 0.41 -7.50
C ARG A 877 -5.39 -0.72 -7.03
N VAL A 878 -5.96 -1.43 -8.00
CA VAL A 878 -6.73 -2.63 -7.78
C VAL A 878 -6.12 -3.76 -8.58
N SER A 879 -5.69 -4.81 -7.90
CA SER A 879 -5.14 -6.03 -8.48
C SER A 879 -5.82 -7.22 -7.84
N ILE A 880 -7.02 -7.50 -8.30
CA ILE A 880 -7.75 -8.69 -7.89
C ILE A 880 -7.52 -9.74 -8.98
N GLY A 881 -7.69 -11.03 -8.69
CA GLY A 881 -7.81 -12.05 -9.72
C GLY A 881 -8.91 -11.74 -10.74
N VAL A 882 -9.40 -12.75 -11.45
CA VAL A 882 -10.34 -12.51 -12.54
C VAL A 882 -11.70 -12.03 -12.02
N VAL A 883 -12.04 -10.74 -12.14
CA VAL A 883 -13.24 -10.15 -11.49
C VAL A 883 -14.40 -9.94 -12.44
N VAL A 884 -15.62 -10.21 -11.98
CA VAL A 884 -16.85 -9.70 -12.58
C VAL A 884 -17.28 -8.44 -11.83
N LEU A 885 -17.44 -7.32 -12.55
CA LEU A 885 -18.03 -6.09 -12.02
C LEU A 885 -19.56 -6.27 -12.01
N GLY A 886 -20.22 -5.93 -10.90
CA GLY A 886 -21.66 -6.15 -10.74
C GLY A 886 -22.54 -5.37 -11.73
N ASP A 887 -23.65 -5.99 -12.15
CA ASP A 887 -24.56 -5.45 -13.16
C ASP A 887 -25.41 -4.28 -12.64
N SER A 888 -25.66 -3.32 -13.53
CA SER A 888 -26.51 -2.10 -13.45
C SER A 888 -25.95 -0.90 -12.66
N LEU A 889 -25.43 0.09 -13.40
CA LEU A 889 -25.07 1.45 -12.96
C LEU A 889 -26.26 2.43 -12.93
N ASN A 890 -27.50 1.96 -13.07
CA ASN A 890 -28.71 2.80 -13.16
C ASN A 890 -29.04 3.60 -11.87
N ASP A 891 -28.27 3.45 -10.79
CA ASP A 891 -28.41 4.24 -9.57
C ASP A 891 -27.51 5.47 -9.62
N HIS A 892 -28.10 6.67 -9.61
CA HIS A 892 -27.41 7.97 -9.54
C HIS A 892 -26.59 8.20 -8.25
N GLU A 893 -26.48 7.19 -7.37
CA GLU A 893 -25.85 7.28 -6.05
C GLU A 893 -24.32 7.15 -6.10
N TYR A 894 -23.75 6.60 -7.17
CA TYR A 894 -22.31 6.30 -7.25
C TYR A 894 -21.56 7.19 -8.26
N GLY A 895 -20.52 7.90 -7.78
CA GLY A 895 -19.61 8.66 -8.66
C GLY A 895 -18.44 7.82 -9.21
N PRO A 896 -17.63 8.36 -10.15
CA PRO A 896 -16.43 7.69 -10.69
C PRO A 896 -15.32 7.49 -9.63
N LEU A 897 -14.35 6.63 -9.94
CA LEU A 897 -13.12 6.43 -9.15
C LEU A 897 -11.98 7.26 -9.75
N GLU A 898 -11.96 8.55 -9.43
CA GLU A 898 -11.07 9.55 -10.04
C GLU A 898 -9.58 9.27 -9.83
N HIS A 899 -9.22 8.71 -8.66
CA HIS A 899 -7.82 8.46 -8.29
C HIS A 899 -7.29 7.10 -8.75
N LEU A 900 -8.11 6.26 -9.40
CA LEU A 900 -7.72 4.91 -9.79
C LEU A 900 -6.79 4.94 -11.00
N GLU A 901 -5.50 4.68 -10.77
CA GLU A 901 -4.46 4.73 -11.81
C GLU A 901 -4.19 3.37 -12.47
N LYS A 902 -4.45 2.27 -11.75
CA LYS A 902 -4.23 0.91 -12.26
C LYS A 902 -5.33 -0.05 -11.84
N PHE A 903 -5.89 -0.76 -12.82
CA PHE A 903 -6.84 -1.85 -12.59
C PHE A 903 -6.37 -3.09 -13.34
N SER A 904 -6.13 -4.17 -12.60
CA SER A 904 -5.75 -5.46 -13.15
C SER A 904 -6.88 -6.49 -13.01
N THR A 905 -7.12 -7.15 -14.14
CA THR A 905 -7.96 -8.32 -14.41
C THR A 905 -9.49 -8.22 -14.24
N PRO A 906 -10.15 -7.07 -14.53
CA PRO A 906 -11.61 -7.10 -14.72
C PRO A 906 -11.97 -7.85 -16.01
N TYR A 907 -13.09 -8.57 -15.96
CA TYR A 907 -13.80 -9.03 -17.15
C TYR A 907 -14.53 -7.87 -17.79
N LEU A 908 -14.29 -7.67 -19.09
CA LEU A 908 -15.01 -6.74 -19.92
C LEU A 908 -15.81 -7.55 -20.95
N SER A 909 -17.13 -7.41 -20.91
CA SER A 909 -18.03 -8.08 -21.86
C SER A 909 -17.97 -7.39 -23.22
N LEU A 910 -18.09 -8.14 -24.32
CA LEU A 910 -18.32 -7.55 -25.63
C LEU A 910 -19.75 -6.97 -25.67
N GLY A 911 -19.90 -5.65 -25.88
CA GLY A 911 -21.19 -4.94 -25.89
C GLY A 911 -21.14 -3.55 -25.23
N ASN A 912 -22.28 -2.83 -25.25
CA ASN A 912 -22.37 -1.44 -24.76
C ASN A 912 -22.23 -1.30 -23.24
N GLU A 913 -22.53 -2.34 -22.46
CA GLU A 913 -22.43 -2.36 -20.99
C GLU A 913 -21.01 -2.03 -20.48
N THR A 914 -20.00 -2.35 -21.28
CA THR A 914 -18.60 -2.05 -20.93
C THR A 914 -18.30 -0.56 -21.03
N GLU A 915 -18.96 0.20 -21.92
CA GLU A 915 -18.64 1.62 -22.12
C GLU A 915 -18.96 2.47 -20.88
N GLU A 916 -20.13 2.25 -20.27
CA GLU A 916 -20.52 2.93 -19.03
C GLU A 916 -19.55 2.61 -17.87
N LEU A 917 -19.05 1.37 -17.81
CA LEU A 917 -18.03 0.98 -16.83
C LEU A 917 -16.70 1.68 -17.06
N LEU A 918 -16.29 1.92 -18.31
CA LEU A 918 -15.04 2.62 -18.62
C LEU A 918 -15.09 4.09 -18.19
N ASP A 919 -16.26 4.73 -18.31
CA ASP A 919 -16.47 6.12 -17.88
C ASP A 919 -16.30 6.29 -16.35
N MET A 920 -16.40 5.20 -15.57
CA MET A 920 -16.16 5.19 -14.12
C MET A 920 -14.67 5.26 -13.73
N PHE A 921 -13.75 5.17 -14.70
CA PHE A 921 -12.31 5.17 -14.46
C PHE A 921 -11.56 6.29 -15.21
N PRO A 922 -11.91 7.57 -15.01
CA PRO A 922 -11.38 8.67 -15.80
C PRO A 922 -9.86 8.85 -15.65
N GLY A 923 -9.29 8.51 -14.48
CA GLY A 923 -7.85 8.65 -14.19
C GLY A 923 -6.98 7.44 -14.56
N LEU A 924 -7.53 6.43 -15.24
CA LEU A 924 -6.86 5.14 -15.42
C LEU A 924 -5.69 5.21 -16.42
N ARG A 925 -4.49 4.85 -15.94
CA ARG A 925 -3.26 4.83 -16.76
C ARG A 925 -2.82 3.43 -17.17
N ASN A 926 -3.17 2.42 -16.39
CA ASN A 926 -2.76 1.03 -16.64
C ASN A 926 -3.95 0.07 -16.48
N LEU A 927 -4.33 -0.59 -17.58
CA LEU A 927 -5.40 -1.58 -17.59
C LEU A 927 -4.84 -2.94 -18.03
N LYS A 928 -5.06 -3.97 -17.22
CA LYS A 928 -4.95 -5.36 -17.67
C LYS A 928 -6.35 -5.94 -17.61
N CYS A 929 -6.95 -6.38 -18.70
CA CYS A 929 -8.34 -6.86 -18.72
C CYS A 929 -8.48 -8.19 -19.46
N ILE A 930 -9.62 -8.86 -19.24
CA ILE A 930 -9.98 -10.09 -19.96
C ILE A 930 -11.28 -9.86 -20.73
N PHE A 931 -11.26 -10.14 -22.03
CA PHE A 931 -12.45 -10.08 -22.86
C PHE A 931 -13.24 -11.39 -22.80
N ARG A 932 -14.55 -11.27 -22.61
CA ARG A 932 -15.51 -12.37 -22.59
C ARG A 932 -16.70 -12.07 -23.50
N ASN A 933 -17.31 -13.12 -24.06
CA ASN A 933 -18.61 -12.99 -24.72
C ASN A 933 -19.68 -12.62 -23.68
N SER A 934 -20.67 -11.83 -24.09
CA SER A 934 -21.88 -11.58 -23.29
C SER A 934 -22.71 -12.87 -23.18
N VAL A 935 -23.38 -13.05 -22.05
CA VAL A 935 -24.21 -14.24 -21.81
C VAL A 935 -25.55 -14.05 -22.53
N GLY A 936 -25.86 -14.93 -23.49
CA GLY A 936 -27.21 -15.01 -24.09
C GLY A 936 -27.46 -14.14 -25.32
N VAL A 937 -26.45 -13.54 -25.96
CA VAL A 937 -26.64 -12.68 -27.15
C VAL A 937 -25.73 -13.10 -28.32
N ASN A 938 -26.26 -12.91 -29.54
CA ASN A 938 -25.68 -13.31 -30.84
C ASN A 938 -24.27 -12.70 -31.10
N PRO A 939 -23.40 -13.34 -31.89
CA PRO A 939 -21.98 -12.97 -32.03
C PRO A 939 -21.67 -11.66 -32.80
N ASP A 940 -22.62 -10.78 -33.06
CA ASP A 940 -22.46 -9.53 -33.85
C ASP A 940 -21.71 -8.39 -33.10
N PHE A 941 -20.96 -8.71 -32.03
CA PHE A 941 -20.47 -7.70 -31.11
C PHE A 941 -19.15 -7.05 -31.50
N LYS A 942 -19.16 -5.71 -31.45
CA LYS A 942 -17.99 -4.84 -31.57
C LYS A 942 -17.08 -4.98 -30.33
N VAL A 943 -15.78 -4.84 -30.57
CA VAL A 943 -14.78 -4.69 -29.50
C VAL A 943 -15.11 -3.46 -28.64
N PRO A 944 -14.92 -3.50 -27.31
CA PRO A 944 -15.11 -2.32 -26.46
C PRO A 944 -14.33 -1.09 -26.96
N ILE A 945 -14.96 0.09 -26.94
CA ILE A 945 -14.37 1.36 -27.35
C ILE A 945 -13.41 1.85 -26.24
N LEU A 946 -12.16 1.36 -26.28
CA LEU A 946 -11.16 1.69 -25.26
C LEU A 946 -10.57 3.10 -25.43
N SER A 947 -10.83 3.78 -26.55
CA SER A 947 -10.41 5.16 -26.80
C SER A 947 -11.00 6.18 -25.81
N ARG A 948 -12.09 5.81 -25.11
CA ARG A 948 -12.68 6.59 -23.99
C ARG A 948 -11.71 6.79 -22.82
N LEU A 949 -10.76 5.88 -22.61
CA LEU A 949 -9.74 6.00 -21.57
C LEU A 949 -8.59 6.89 -22.04
N THR A 950 -8.82 8.20 -22.06
CA THR A 950 -7.92 9.21 -22.66
C THR A 950 -6.55 9.33 -22.00
N HIS A 951 -6.39 8.86 -20.77
CA HIS A 951 -5.14 8.87 -20.01
C HIS A 951 -4.43 7.50 -19.97
N LEU A 952 -4.93 6.50 -20.71
CA LEU A 952 -4.39 5.14 -20.68
C LEU A 952 -3.03 5.06 -21.38
N GLU A 953 -1.99 4.70 -20.64
CA GLU A 953 -0.61 4.56 -21.12
C GLU A 953 -0.21 3.11 -21.36
N SER A 954 -0.83 2.16 -20.65
CA SER A 954 -0.53 0.73 -20.75
C SER A 954 -1.78 -0.12 -20.77
N LEU A 955 -1.89 -1.00 -21.76
CA LEU A 955 -3.01 -1.90 -21.94
C LEU A 955 -2.53 -3.34 -22.15
N ASN A 956 -3.06 -4.27 -21.36
CA ASN A 956 -2.85 -5.71 -21.54
C ASN A 956 -4.21 -6.42 -21.68
N VAL A 957 -4.53 -6.90 -22.88
CA VAL A 957 -5.81 -7.56 -23.17
C VAL A 957 -5.59 -9.06 -23.35
N TYR A 958 -6.37 -9.85 -22.62
CA TYR A 958 -6.39 -11.31 -22.74
C TYR A 958 -7.78 -11.78 -23.20
N GLY A 959 -7.83 -12.71 -24.15
CA GLY A 959 -9.09 -13.38 -24.48
C GLY A 959 -9.41 -14.52 -23.51
N SER A 960 -10.70 -14.66 -23.16
CA SER A 960 -11.21 -15.84 -22.48
C SER A 960 -11.16 -17.08 -23.39
N LYS A 961 -11.18 -18.29 -22.81
CA LYS A 961 -11.05 -19.55 -23.57
C LYS A 961 -12.10 -19.73 -24.69
N ASN A 962 -13.29 -19.17 -24.50
CA ASN A 962 -14.42 -19.28 -25.42
C ASN A 962 -14.68 -17.98 -26.19
N LEU A 963 -13.74 -17.03 -26.19
CA LEU A 963 -13.88 -15.77 -26.91
C LEU A 963 -13.97 -16.04 -28.41
N THR A 964 -15.01 -15.51 -29.05
CA THR A 964 -15.19 -15.61 -30.50
C THR A 964 -15.68 -14.25 -31.00
N PHE A 965 -14.95 -13.66 -31.94
CA PHE A 965 -15.47 -12.54 -32.72
C PHE A 965 -16.40 -13.11 -33.80
N GLY A 966 -17.62 -12.57 -33.93
CA GLY A 966 -18.53 -12.99 -35.00
C GLY A 966 -17.92 -12.79 -36.39
N LYS A 967 -18.44 -13.52 -37.38
CA LYS A 967 -18.11 -13.28 -38.79
C LYS A 967 -18.74 -11.95 -39.19
N ILE A 968 -18.00 -10.86 -39.06
CA ILE A 968 -18.40 -9.59 -39.65
C ILE A 968 -18.13 -9.71 -41.14
N ASP A 969 -19.19 -9.66 -41.95
CA ASP A 969 -19.13 -9.65 -43.41
C ASP A 969 -18.16 -8.54 -43.88
N ASN A 970 -16.97 -8.94 -44.35
CA ASN A 970 -15.96 -8.11 -45.03
C ASN A 970 -15.45 -6.86 -44.31
N LEU A 971 -15.70 -6.68 -43.01
CA LEU A 971 -15.12 -5.59 -42.21
C LEU A 971 -14.30 -6.17 -41.06
N SER A 972 -13.01 -5.83 -41.02
CA SER A 972 -12.15 -6.13 -39.87
C SER A 972 -12.75 -5.49 -38.61
N PRO A 973 -12.85 -6.22 -37.47
CA PRO A 973 -13.30 -5.62 -36.23
C PRO A 973 -12.36 -4.46 -35.87
N ALA A 974 -12.89 -3.23 -35.92
CA ALA A 974 -12.11 -2.03 -35.59
C ALA A 974 -11.73 -2.08 -34.10
N PHE A 975 -10.45 -2.28 -33.84
CA PHE A 975 -9.88 -2.30 -32.49
C PHE A 975 -9.55 -0.86 -32.07
N ASP A 976 -10.53 -0.16 -31.51
CA ASP A 976 -10.37 1.25 -31.15
C ASP A 976 -9.56 1.43 -29.87
N LEU A 977 -8.38 2.05 -29.99
CA LEU A 977 -7.38 2.18 -28.93
C LEU A 977 -7.08 3.66 -28.63
N PRO A 978 -6.80 4.00 -27.36
CA PRO A 978 -6.49 5.37 -26.99
C PRO A 978 -5.14 5.82 -27.56
N ARG A 979 -5.07 7.05 -28.09
CA ARG A 979 -3.85 7.63 -28.67
C ARG A 979 -2.73 7.89 -27.65
N SER A 980 -3.06 7.94 -26.36
CA SER A 980 -2.10 8.05 -25.25
C SER A 980 -1.29 6.78 -24.99
N LEU A 981 -1.67 5.66 -25.63
CA LEU A 981 -1.12 4.34 -25.34
C LEU A 981 0.37 4.25 -25.73
N ARG A 982 1.20 3.87 -24.75
CA ARG A 982 2.63 3.61 -24.92
C ARG A 982 2.98 2.13 -24.92
N ARG A 983 2.18 1.30 -24.26
CA ARG A 983 2.44 -0.13 -24.11
C ARG A 983 1.19 -0.95 -24.40
N LEU A 984 1.28 -1.88 -25.35
CA LEU A 984 0.21 -2.79 -25.69
C LEU A 984 0.69 -4.25 -25.59
N THR A 985 -0.03 -5.05 -24.81
CA THR A 985 0.08 -6.52 -24.83
C THR A 985 -1.24 -7.13 -25.24
N LEU A 986 -1.22 -7.96 -26.27
CA LEU A 986 -2.38 -8.75 -26.72
C LEU A 986 -2.10 -10.23 -26.52
N ALA A 987 -3.09 -10.97 -26.03
CA ALA A 987 -2.99 -12.42 -25.94
C ALA A 987 -4.33 -13.14 -26.08
N LYS A 988 -4.32 -14.30 -26.75
CA LYS A 988 -5.49 -15.19 -26.91
C LYS A 988 -6.73 -14.52 -27.51
N LEU A 989 -6.54 -13.49 -28.34
CA LEU A 989 -7.66 -12.80 -28.99
C LEU A 989 -8.02 -13.42 -30.34
N LYS A 990 -7.06 -14.02 -31.04
CA LYS A 990 -7.25 -14.55 -32.41
C LYS A 990 -7.76 -13.48 -33.39
N LEU A 991 -7.26 -12.25 -33.24
CA LEU A 991 -7.59 -11.17 -34.17
C LEU A 991 -6.97 -11.46 -35.55
N PRO A 992 -7.61 -11.07 -36.66
CA PRO A 992 -6.97 -11.17 -37.96
C PRO A 992 -5.77 -10.21 -38.04
N TRP A 993 -4.74 -10.57 -38.81
CA TRP A 993 -3.56 -9.71 -39.01
C TRP A 993 -3.90 -8.31 -39.54
N THR A 994 -5.01 -8.13 -40.26
CA THR A 994 -5.48 -6.80 -40.70
C THR A 994 -5.72 -5.80 -39.56
N ALA A 995 -5.91 -6.26 -38.31
CA ALA A 995 -6.06 -5.39 -37.15
C ALA A 995 -4.73 -4.72 -36.73
N ILE A 996 -3.59 -5.26 -37.18
CA ILE A 996 -2.26 -4.76 -36.81
C ILE A 996 -1.98 -3.37 -37.39
N SER A 997 -2.52 -3.04 -38.57
CA SER A 997 -2.32 -1.73 -39.21
C SER A 997 -2.87 -0.59 -38.34
N THR A 998 -4.04 -0.79 -37.71
CA THR A 998 -4.60 0.18 -36.75
C THR A 998 -3.71 0.38 -35.53
N ILE A 999 -3.07 -0.70 -35.04
CA ILE A 999 -2.11 -0.62 -33.92
C ILE A 999 -0.83 0.10 -34.36
N GLY A 1000 -0.38 -0.13 -35.59
CA GLY A 1000 0.79 0.53 -36.18
C GLY A 1000 0.65 2.04 -36.32
N GLN A 1001 -0.58 2.55 -36.42
CA GLN A 1001 -0.87 3.99 -36.52
C GLN A 1001 -0.90 4.72 -35.16
N LEU A 1002 -0.68 4.03 -34.04
CA LEU A 1002 -0.68 4.66 -32.72
C LEU A 1002 0.55 5.56 -32.53
N PRO A 1003 0.36 6.86 -32.24
CA PRO A 1003 1.43 7.84 -32.31
C PRO A 1003 2.46 7.68 -31.19
N ASN A 1004 2.07 7.14 -30.02
CA ASN A 1004 2.94 7.07 -28.84
C ASN A 1004 3.35 5.63 -28.49
N LEU A 1005 3.07 4.65 -29.34
CA LEU A 1005 3.29 3.24 -29.02
C LEU A 1005 4.79 2.92 -29.01
N GLU A 1006 5.34 2.65 -27.82
CA GLU A 1006 6.75 2.31 -27.61
C GLU A 1006 6.98 0.80 -27.44
N VAL A 1007 5.97 0.06 -26.98
CA VAL A 1007 6.08 -1.38 -26.67
C VAL A 1007 4.89 -2.13 -27.22
N LEU A 1008 5.17 -3.16 -28.03
CA LEU A 1008 4.18 -4.09 -28.53
C LEU A 1008 4.57 -5.53 -28.16
N LYS A 1009 3.63 -6.25 -27.54
CA LYS A 1009 3.79 -7.65 -27.15
C LYS A 1009 2.62 -8.48 -27.67
N LEU A 1010 2.90 -9.40 -28.57
CA LEU A 1010 1.93 -10.31 -29.16
C LEU A 1010 2.21 -11.72 -28.64
N ARG A 1011 1.29 -12.25 -27.82
CA ARG A 1011 1.51 -13.50 -27.07
C ARG A 1011 0.38 -14.50 -27.29
N TRP A 1012 0.71 -15.77 -27.55
CA TRP A 1012 -0.23 -16.91 -27.50
C TRP A 1012 -1.52 -16.66 -28.30
N GLU A 1013 -1.47 -16.82 -29.63
CA GLU A 1013 -2.65 -16.61 -30.50
C GLU A 1013 -3.28 -15.21 -30.34
N ALA A 1014 -2.43 -14.18 -30.16
CA ALA A 1014 -2.91 -12.79 -30.09
C ALA A 1014 -3.55 -12.38 -31.42
N LEU A 1015 -2.87 -12.70 -32.52
CA LEU A 1015 -3.33 -12.58 -33.89
C LEU A 1015 -3.31 -13.98 -34.53
N SER A 1016 -4.08 -14.16 -35.59
CA SER A 1016 -4.18 -15.40 -36.34
C SER A 1016 -4.10 -15.16 -37.85
N GLY A 1017 -3.38 -16.04 -38.53
CA GLY A 1017 -3.15 -16.00 -39.98
C GLY A 1017 -1.68 -16.20 -40.33
N ARG A 1018 -1.42 -16.56 -41.59
CA ARG A 1018 -0.12 -17.04 -42.04
C ARG A 1018 0.88 -15.94 -42.36
N SER A 1019 0.43 -14.82 -42.92
CA SER A 1019 1.31 -13.71 -43.31
C SER A 1019 1.08 -12.47 -42.44
N TRP A 1020 2.18 -11.84 -42.04
CA TRP A 1020 2.20 -10.50 -41.48
C TRP A 1020 2.95 -9.56 -42.43
N ASP A 1021 2.18 -8.75 -43.16
CA ASP A 1021 2.71 -7.73 -44.06
C ASP A 1021 2.65 -6.37 -43.34
N VAL A 1022 3.80 -5.74 -43.13
CA VAL A 1022 3.89 -4.44 -42.46
C VAL A 1022 3.93 -3.32 -43.49
N GLU A 1023 2.92 -2.44 -43.44
CA GLU A 1023 2.81 -1.26 -44.31
C GLU A 1023 3.87 -0.19 -43.98
N ASP A 1024 4.30 0.54 -45.01
CA ASP A 1024 5.22 1.67 -44.89
C ASP A 1024 4.70 2.73 -43.92
N GLY A 1025 5.60 3.20 -43.06
CA GLY A 1025 5.28 4.23 -42.07
C GLY A 1025 4.49 3.73 -40.85
N GLY A 1026 4.28 2.43 -40.68
CA GLY A 1026 3.79 1.85 -39.43
C GLY A 1026 4.77 2.05 -38.25
N PHE A 1027 4.28 1.91 -37.01
CA PHE A 1027 5.09 1.74 -35.78
C PHE A 1027 6.23 2.74 -35.54
N GLN A 1028 6.01 4.01 -35.86
CA GLN A 1028 7.02 5.09 -35.82
C GLN A 1028 7.87 5.18 -34.52
N ASN A 1029 7.23 5.04 -33.36
CA ASN A 1029 7.87 5.20 -32.06
C ASN A 1029 8.13 3.86 -31.34
N LEU A 1030 7.95 2.73 -32.03
CA LEU A 1030 8.06 1.41 -31.42
C LEU A 1030 9.53 1.10 -31.12
N LYS A 1031 9.85 0.91 -29.84
CA LYS A 1031 11.19 0.58 -29.34
C LYS A 1031 11.35 -0.90 -28.97
N TYR A 1032 10.25 -1.57 -28.65
CA TYR A 1032 10.27 -2.96 -28.20
C TYR A 1032 9.18 -3.78 -28.88
N LEU A 1033 9.56 -4.86 -29.56
CA LEU A 1033 8.65 -5.82 -30.18
C LEU A 1033 8.89 -7.24 -29.63
N GLU A 1034 7.84 -7.87 -29.11
CA GLU A 1034 7.85 -9.28 -28.70
C GLU A 1034 6.79 -10.07 -29.47
N LEU A 1035 7.25 -11.12 -30.15
CA LEU A 1035 6.43 -12.15 -30.78
C LEU A 1035 6.59 -13.45 -29.99
N ARG A 1036 5.50 -13.97 -29.41
CA ARG A 1036 5.58 -15.18 -28.59
C ARG A 1036 4.42 -16.13 -28.84
N GLY A 1037 4.70 -17.36 -29.28
CA GLY A 1037 3.64 -18.37 -29.45
C GLY A 1037 2.61 -17.96 -30.51
N LEU A 1038 3.09 -17.45 -31.65
CA LEU A 1038 2.27 -17.07 -32.80
C LEU A 1038 2.37 -18.12 -33.91
N ASP A 1039 1.35 -18.16 -34.77
CA ASP A 1039 1.20 -19.07 -35.91
C ASP A 1039 1.70 -18.48 -37.24
N VAL A 1040 2.36 -17.31 -37.21
CA VAL A 1040 2.92 -16.64 -38.39
C VAL A 1040 3.95 -17.52 -39.11
N GLU A 1041 3.79 -17.63 -40.42
CA GLU A 1041 4.68 -18.35 -41.34
C GLU A 1041 5.56 -17.35 -42.10
N GLU A 1042 4.95 -16.31 -42.66
CA GLU A 1042 5.59 -15.28 -43.47
C GLU A 1042 5.54 -13.93 -42.75
N TRP A 1043 6.70 -13.30 -42.54
CA TRP A 1043 6.80 -11.94 -42.01
C TRP A 1043 7.50 -11.08 -43.07
N THR A 1044 6.77 -10.11 -43.64
CA THR A 1044 7.30 -9.19 -44.65
C THR A 1044 7.20 -7.74 -44.18
N VAL A 1045 8.17 -6.94 -44.60
CA VAL A 1045 8.33 -5.54 -44.21
C VAL A 1045 8.58 -4.73 -45.48
N GLN A 1046 7.76 -3.69 -45.72
CA GLN A 1046 8.01 -2.68 -46.75
C GLN A 1046 8.90 -1.55 -46.18
N ASP A 1047 9.78 -0.98 -47.02
CA ASP A 1047 10.79 0.06 -46.72
C ASP A 1047 11.29 0.12 -45.25
N GLU A 1048 10.74 1.02 -44.42
CA GLU A 1048 11.18 1.31 -43.04
C GLU A 1048 10.01 1.41 -42.04
N PRO A 1049 9.40 0.32 -41.59
CA PRO A 1049 8.21 0.37 -40.73
C PRO A 1049 8.54 0.30 -39.24
N PHE A 1050 9.83 0.27 -38.87
CA PHE A 1050 10.26 0.20 -37.47
C PHE A 1050 11.46 1.11 -37.18
N PRO A 1051 11.37 2.43 -37.48
CA PRO A 1051 12.55 3.32 -37.46
C PRO A 1051 13.20 3.48 -36.08
N SER A 1052 12.43 3.28 -35.00
CA SER A 1052 12.86 3.48 -33.61
C SER A 1052 13.13 2.17 -32.84
N LEU A 1053 13.14 1.01 -33.52
CA LEU A 1053 13.17 -0.29 -32.83
C LEU A 1053 14.52 -0.56 -32.17
N GLU A 1054 14.50 -0.74 -30.84
CA GLU A 1054 15.69 -1.03 -30.05
C GLU A 1054 15.83 -2.51 -29.69
N GLN A 1055 14.72 -3.23 -29.51
CA GLN A 1055 14.73 -4.63 -29.08
C GLN A 1055 13.70 -5.48 -29.83
N LEU A 1056 14.16 -6.58 -30.42
CA LEU A 1056 13.31 -7.61 -31.01
C LEU A 1056 13.43 -8.91 -30.21
N ARG A 1057 12.28 -9.49 -29.83
CA ARG A 1057 12.23 -10.81 -29.21
C ARG A 1057 11.25 -11.73 -29.88
N VAL A 1058 11.71 -12.91 -30.31
CA VAL A 1058 10.90 -13.93 -30.96
C VAL A 1058 11.01 -15.25 -30.18
N TYR A 1059 9.88 -15.76 -29.69
CA TYR A 1059 9.86 -16.92 -28.82
C TYR A 1059 8.78 -17.91 -29.19
N ARG A 1060 9.13 -19.20 -29.33
CA ARG A 1060 8.14 -20.26 -29.57
C ARG A 1060 7.24 -19.95 -30.78
N CYS A 1061 7.81 -19.45 -31.88
CA CYS A 1061 7.11 -19.27 -33.15
C CYS A 1061 7.56 -20.40 -34.09
N PRO A 1062 6.93 -21.59 -34.04
CA PRO A 1062 7.45 -22.80 -34.66
C PRO A 1062 7.36 -22.80 -36.19
N ASN A 1063 6.54 -21.93 -36.76
CA ASN A 1063 6.27 -21.90 -38.21
C ASN A 1063 6.96 -20.72 -38.90
N LEU A 1064 7.57 -19.79 -38.16
CA LEU A 1064 8.17 -18.59 -38.73
C LEU A 1064 9.33 -18.99 -39.64
N GLY A 1065 9.25 -18.67 -40.92
CA GLY A 1065 10.28 -18.96 -41.90
C GLY A 1065 11.54 -18.14 -41.68
N GLU A 1066 11.46 -16.83 -41.92
CA GLU A 1066 12.58 -15.89 -41.84
C GLU A 1066 12.18 -14.61 -41.10
N ILE A 1067 13.16 -13.95 -40.48
CA ILE A 1067 13.02 -12.58 -40.00
C ILE A 1067 13.40 -11.64 -41.15
N PRO A 1068 12.59 -10.59 -41.43
CA PRO A 1068 12.86 -9.67 -42.53
C PRO A 1068 14.27 -9.08 -42.47
N SER A 1069 15.05 -9.26 -43.54
CA SER A 1069 16.41 -8.72 -43.65
C SER A 1069 16.44 -7.19 -43.57
N GLY A 1070 15.35 -6.51 -43.94
CA GLY A 1070 15.18 -5.07 -43.79
C GLY A 1070 15.33 -4.55 -42.35
N LEU A 1071 15.22 -5.40 -41.32
CA LEU A 1071 15.52 -5.00 -39.94
C LEU A 1071 17.03 -4.76 -39.70
N GLY A 1072 17.90 -5.29 -40.56
CA GLY A 1072 19.34 -5.11 -40.49
C GLY A 1072 19.83 -3.70 -40.84
N SER A 1073 19.00 -2.85 -41.47
CA SER A 1073 19.34 -1.43 -41.69
C SER A 1073 19.00 -0.53 -40.49
N ILE A 1074 18.31 -1.04 -39.46
CA ILE A 1074 17.84 -0.24 -38.32
C ILE A 1074 19.00 0.06 -37.37
N ILE A 1075 19.51 1.29 -37.40
CA ILE A 1075 20.62 1.75 -36.55
C ILE A 1075 20.29 1.82 -35.05
N THR A 1076 19.01 1.87 -34.69
CA THR A 1076 18.57 1.96 -33.29
C THR A 1076 18.54 0.59 -32.59
N LEU A 1077 18.68 -0.49 -33.35
CA LEU A 1077 18.56 -1.86 -32.88
C LEU A 1077 19.75 -2.22 -31.97
N LYS A 1078 19.44 -2.68 -30.76
CA LYS A 1078 20.42 -2.97 -29.70
C LYS A 1078 20.38 -4.42 -29.26
N MET A 1079 19.27 -5.12 -29.46
CA MET A 1079 19.11 -6.50 -29.05
C MET A 1079 18.20 -7.28 -29.98
N ILE A 1080 18.64 -8.48 -30.37
CA ILE A 1080 17.79 -9.53 -30.95
C ILE A 1080 17.88 -10.77 -30.07
N GLN A 1081 16.72 -11.29 -29.66
CA GLN A 1081 16.63 -12.53 -28.91
C GLN A 1081 15.66 -13.51 -29.56
N ILE A 1082 16.15 -14.71 -29.85
CA ILE A 1082 15.36 -15.78 -30.47
C ILE A 1082 15.45 -17.04 -29.61
N ALA A 1083 14.31 -17.65 -29.33
CA ALA A 1083 14.32 -18.99 -28.74
C ALA A 1083 13.16 -19.87 -29.20
N TRP A 1084 13.43 -21.18 -29.33
CA TRP A 1084 12.43 -22.19 -29.74
C TRP A 1084 11.71 -21.81 -31.06
N CYS A 1085 12.47 -21.33 -32.05
CA CYS A 1085 11.99 -21.01 -33.41
C CYS A 1085 12.66 -21.95 -34.41
N THR A 1086 12.30 -21.84 -35.69
CA THR A 1086 12.91 -22.62 -36.79
C THR A 1086 14.39 -22.28 -36.94
N SER A 1087 15.18 -23.24 -37.45
CA SER A 1087 16.57 -23.00 -37.87
C SER A 1087 16.71 -21.86 -38.88
N GLN A 1088 15.73 -21.70 -39.76
CA GLN A 1088 15.73 -20.67 -40.80
C GLN A 1088 15.55 -19.26 -40.19
N ALA A 1089 14.63 -19.09 -39.24
CA ALA A 1089 14.46 -17.83 -38.53
C ALA A 1089 15.69 -17.46 -37.70
N ALA A 1090 16.33 -18.45 -37.07
CA ALA A 1090 17.59 -18.23 -36.36
C ALA A 1090 18.71 -17.75 -37.30
N ARG A 1091 18.85 -18.37 -38.47
CA ARG A 1091 19.87 -18.01 -39.47
C ARG A 1091 19.66 -16.61 -40.03
N SER A 1092 18.44 -16.24 -40.40
CA SER A 1092 18.12 -14.87 -40.86
C SER A 1092 18.45 -13.80 -39.81
N ALA A 1093 18.36 -14.13 -38.52
CA ALA A 1093 18.72 -13.23 -37.44
C ALA A 1093 20.24 -13.10 -37.23
N GLU A 1094 21.00 -14.16 -37.52
CA GLU A 1094 22.46 -14.12 -37.57
C GLU A 1094 22.93 -13.25 -38.75
N GLU A 1095 22.28 -13.35 -39.91
CA GLU A 1095 22.55 -12.48 -41.06
C GLU A 1095 22.29 -10.99 -40.73
N ILE A 1096 21.22 -10.68 -39.98
CA ILE A 1096 20.95 -9.33 -39.48
C ILE A 1096 22.06 -8.86 -38.51
N LEU A 1097 22.57 -9.75 -37.66
CA LEU A 1097 23.69 -9.43 -36.77
C LEU A 1097 24.96 -9.11 -37.56
N GLU A 1098 25.27 -9.87 -38.62
CA GLU A 1098 26.41 -9.61 -39.50
C GLU A 1098 26.30 -8.23 -40.15
N GLN A 1099 25.13 -7.87 -40.69
CA GLN A 1099 24.87 -6.54 -41.26
C GLN A 1099 25.08 -5.41 -40.24
N GLN A 1100 24.63 -5.60 -39.00
CA GLN A 1100 24.78 -4.60 -37.94
C GLN A 1100 26.25 -4.43 -37.49
N LEU A 1101 27.03 -5.52 -37.49
CA LEU A 1101 28.46 -5.47 -37.23
C LEU A 1101 29.22 -4.73 -38.34
N GLU A 1102 28.84 -4.93 -39.61
CA GLU A 1102 29.39 -4.16 -40.74
C GLU A 1102 29.13 -2.65 -40.60
N MET A 1103 28.03 -2.26 -39.94
CA MET A 1103 27.67 -0.87 -39.65
C MET A 1103 28.31 -0.33 -38.35
N ASN A 1104 29.20 -1.07 -37.69
CA ASN A 1104 29.79 -0.75 -36.38
C ASN A 1104 28.74 -0.56 -35.26
N ASN A 1105 27.56 -1.18 -35.36
CA ASN A 1105 26.58 -1.18 -34.27
C ASN A 1105 26.82 -2.38 -33.35
N ASP A 1106 26.93 -2.14 -32.04
CA ASP A 1106 27.16 -3.20 -31.06
C ASP A 1106 25.82 -3.87 -30.66
N LEU A 1107 25.36 -4.78 -31.52
CA LEU A 1107 24.12 -5.52 -31.32
C LEU A 1107 24.31 -6.69 -30.35
N GLN A 1108 23.48 -6.75 -29.31
CA GLN A 1108 23.40 -7.91 -28.43
C GLN A 1108 22.54 -9.01 -29.06
N PHE A 1109 23.15 -10.15 -29.39
CA PHE A 1109 22.44 -11.31 -29.95
C PHE A 1109 22.35 -12.47 -28.97
N VAL A 1110 21.16 -13.06 -28.83
CA VAL A 1110 20.91 -14.24 -27.99
C VAL A 1110 20.02 -15.24 -28.71
N ALA A 1111 20.57 -16.36 -29.17
CA ALA A 1111 19.82 -17.51 -29.68
C ALA A 1111 19.80 -18.65 -28.65
N ARG A 1112 18.63 -19.27 -28.41
CA ARG A 1112 18.50 -20.43 -27.50
C ARG A 1112 17.56 -21.50 -28.06
N HIS A 1113 18.02 -22.75 -28.15
CA HIS A 1113 17.16 -23.90 -28.45
C HIS A 1113 16.32 -23.77 -29.74
N CYS A 1114 16.91 -23.26 -30.83
CA CYS A 1114 16.31 -23.29 -32.16
C CYS A 1114 16.65 -24.64 -32.82
N ASN A 1115 15.67 -25.30 -33.43
CA ASN A 1115 15.81 -26.61 -34.06
C ASN A 1115 15.72 -26.52 -35.57
#